data_AF-A0A2A6CG21-F1
#
_entry.id   AF-A0A2A6CG21-F1
#
_cell.length_a   1.000
_cell.length_b   1.000
_cell.length_c   1.000
_cell.angle_alpha   90.00
_cell.angle_beta   90.00
_cell.angle_gamma   90.00
#
_symmetry.space_group_name_H-M   'P 1'
#
loop_
_entity.id
_entity.type
_entity.pdbx_description
1 polymer ?
#
loop_
_entity_poly.entity_id
_entity_poly.type
_entity_poly.pdbx_seq_one_letter_code
_entity_poly.pdbx_strand_id
1 'polypeptide(L)'
;FNNGLLKCKDSKQIVIEGYNMQYDELKCDTQRNSWVHGLTALILTANEELNIKCEVKRETNVACDISNIKGVTLRLKMPQAELMATSLCSLCHAGIEFIHGKLKCKDDKPIAVDATRDRYDELTCDIKKGWMNGKMLINKEAIQNLNIECKAKRHIRNRSSWKICSKMFGSKISHMKPYDTVEKKLECKQSFEVIRSYDDESYDDEPSTSKTLTCDPSGNWTADGYNPTIISAASHIYVKCEVIACHKDLISGTADTSERDELKCDANKVLQIQGDSHFYKALKCSDGKWFDPSDAAKVQVKEATEQFMIDCILEPCTFEATGITFDNTTMKLTCHPGVIEFDENSYNSLTCDTKVGWSDEGGLVVAPAEYKLFVNCKHFCTTNADVEYKMSSDGSYNVKFKEFAVMLYDDGTEKKEVKNMTCSIRDGWKRDGFAIGKPSNSPLEKLSCRKSCDMHQKRTDVSDADKWEDGLTDSAEKKKLSHDGFRIECKNNRFGGHKSLMKLNGKFVYSHLNCNERGYTDKYGTYLADRFDPVKIECVDALCKIPSAKSLCNSIDHMPEYECDSADYFYFYGDANQEKIPNINHLLCVRKHCTTCSKLAKRGAGIGVDNYSPGTPEKCAMDTCSYVLQCPNNLWMVKRATKMLDMPISLSTVEHSEEQYVGEVTCSSKGNKEWIINADSDNPTLIVEGYCISSVECTKTVKLQTKCQSFWETIHGCKPRYLNDLNDNDHVTCNDFKNMFYKEQGAEYFEEGAESIKCDKMKGVWTVTKKGGNDELRK
;
A
#
# COMPACT_ATOMS: atom_id res chain seq x y z
N PHE A 1 -26.70 -55.57 5.10
CA PHE A 1 -27.32 -54.55 4.24
C PHE A 1 -28.21 -53.69 5.10
N ASN A 2 -28.00 -52.37 5.12
CA ASN A 2 -28.83 -51.42 5.88
C ASN A 2 -28.90 -50.09 5.12
N ASN A 3 -30.10 -49.53 4.91
CA ASN A 3 -30.33 -48.27 4.18
C ASN A 3 -29.63 -48.16 2.81
N GLY A 4 -29.73 -49.21 1.98
CA GLY A 4 -29.08 -49.21 0.67
C GLY A 4 -27.56 -49.44 0.72
N LEU A 5 -26.96 -49.56 1.90
CA LEU A 5 -25.53 -49.84 2.07
C LEU A 5 -25.31 -51.33 2.35
N LEU A 6 -24.54 -51.97 1.48
CA LEU A 6 -24.02 -53.32 1.63
C LEU A 6 -22.60 -53.24 2.17
N LYS A 7 -22.36 -53.93 3.29
CA LYS A 7 -21.06 -54.00 3.97
C LYS A 7 -20.94 -55.36 4.65
N CYS A 8 -19.78 -55.98 4.57
CA CYS A 8 -19.49 -57.20 5.32
C CYS A 8 -19.21 -56.88 6.80
N LYS A 9 -19.54 -57.81 7.70
CA LYS A 9 -19.18 -57.69 9.12
C LYS A 9 -17.68 -57.99 9.32
N ASP A 10 -17.14 -57.55 10.45
CA ASP A 10 -15.77 -57.85 10.91
C ASP A 10 -14.66 -57.36 9.96
N SER A 11 -14.86 -56.18 9.35
CA SER A 11 -13.87 -55.54 8.46
C SER A 11 -13.44 -56.39 7.27
N LYS A 12 -14.28 -57.34 6.84
CA LYS A 12 -14.12 -58.11 5.60
C LYS A 12 -14.52 -57.27 4.39
N GLN A 13 -13.99 -57.61 3.22
CA GLN A 13 -14.37 -56.96 1.96
C GLN A 13 -15.40 -57.81 1.19
N ILE A 14 -16.23 -57.12 0.41
CA ILE A 14 -17.23 -57.72 -0.48
C ILE A 14 -16.52 -58.17 -1.75
N VAL A 15 -16.61 -59.45 -2.07
CA VAL A 15 -16.17 -60.04 -3.34
C VAL A 15 -17.41 -60.45 -4.13
N ILE A 16 -17.57 -59.94 -5.34
CA ILE A 16 -18.69 -60.31 -6.22
C ILE A 16 -18.23 -61.48 -7.09
N GLU A 17 -18.97 -62.59 -7.05
CA GLU A 17 -18.61 -63.79 -7.81
C GLU A 17 -18.61 -63.50 -9.32
N GLY A 18 -17.52 -63.85 -10.01
CA GLY A 18 -17.27 -63.48 -11.40
C GLY A 18 -16.47 -62.18 -11.61
N TYR A 19 -16.24 -61.39 -10.56
CA TYR A 19 -15.43 -60.16 -10.59
C TYR A 19 -14.26 -60.26 -9.60
N ASN A 20 -13.03 -60.06 -10.08
CA ASN A 20 -11.81 -60.11 -9.25
C ASN A 20 -11.58 -58.84 -8.40
N MET A 21 -12.62 -58.06 -8.11
CA MET A 21 -12.51 -56.81 -7.34
C MET A 21 -13.09 -56.99 -5.93
N GLN A 22 -12.45 -56.35 -4.96
CA GLN A 22 -12.87 -56.34 -3.55
C GLN A 22 -13.33 -54.93 -3.18
N TYR A 23 -14.47 -54.82 -2.48
CA TYR A 23 -15.07 -53.54 -2.11
C TYR A 23 -15.25 -53.43 -0.59
N ASP A 24 -14.92 -52.28 -0.01
CA ASP A 24 -15.14 -52.02 1.42
C ASP A 24 -16.62 -51.80 1.74
N GLU A 25 -17.36 -51.21 0.81
CA GLU A 25 -18.81 -51.04 0.84
C GLU A 25 -19.39 -50.91 -0.56
N LEU A 26 -20.67 -51.22 -0.73
CA LEU A 26 -21.42 -50.95 -1.95
C LEU A 26 -22.71 -50.25 -1.58
N LYS A 27 -23.07 -49.19 -2.30
CA LYS A 27 -24.33 -48.47 -2.12
C LYS A 27 -25.25 -48.72 -3.30
N CYS A 28 -26.50 -49.07 -3.03
CA CYS A 28 -27.53 -49.16 -4.06
C CYS A 28 -27.94 -47.72 -4.44
N ASP A 29 -27.64 -47.32 -5.68
CA ASP A 29 -28.08 -46.05 -6.25
C ASP A 29 -29.36 -46.29 -7.04
N THR A 30 -30.49 -45.98 -6.41
CA THR A 30 -31.82 -46.15 -7.00
C THR A 30 -32.07 -45.22 -8.18
N GLN A 31 -31.36 -44.08 -8.28
CA GLN A 31 -31.50 -43.18 -9.43
C GLN A 31 -30.79 -43.73 -10.66
N ARG A 32 -29.64 -44.38 -10.46
CA ARG A 32 -28.85 -44.99 -11.55
C ARG A 32 -29.18 -46.46 -11.82
N ASN A 33 -30.13 -47.04 -11.06
CA ASN A 33 -30.48 -48.45 -11.11
C ASN A 33 -29.25 -49.39 -11.07
N SER A 34 -28.25 -49.07 -10.23
CA SER A 34 -26.97 -49.78 -10.17
C SER A 34 -26.36 -49.75 -8.76
N TRP A 35 -25.38 -50.63 -8.53
CA TRP A 35 -24.54 -50.60 -7.33
C TRP A 35 -23.34 -49.66 -7.55
N VAL A 36 -23.04 -48.78 -6.59
CA VAL A 36 -21.94 -47.82 -6.66
C VAL A 36 -20.93 -48.05 -5.53
N HIS A 37 -19.65 -47.80 -5.82
CA HIS A 37 -18.57 -47.67 -4.83
C HIS A 37 -17.96 -46.28 -4.98
N GLY A 38 -18.11 -45.42 -3.97
CA GLY A 38 -17.81 -43.99 -4.11
C GLY A 38 -18.68 -43.33 -5.18
N LEU A 39 -18.06 -42.78 -6.23
CA LEU A 39 -18.74 -42.14 -7.37
C LEU A 39 -18.92 -43.06 -8.59
N THR A 40 -18.30 -44.25 -8.56
CA THR A 40 -18.24 -45.16 -9.70
C THR A 40 -19.40 -46.15 -9.67
N ALA A 41 -20.21 -46.16 -10.73
CA ALA A 41 -21.24 -47.18 -10.94
C ALA A 41 -20.62 -48.48 -11.44
N LEU A 42 -20.99 -49.59 -10.83
CA LEU A 42 -20.68 -50.92 -11.32
C LEU A 42 -21.64 -51.26 -12.48
N ILE A 43 -21.14 -51.98 -13.48
CA ILE A 43 -21.92 -52.50 -14.61
C ILE A 43 -22.73 -53.71 -14.13
N LEU A 44 -23.57 -53.48 -13.13
CA LEU A 44 -24.44 -54.47 -12.50
C LEU A 44 -25.75 -53.73 -12.26
N THR A 45 -26.80 -54.14 -12.97
CA THR A 45 -28.11 -53.51 -12.80
C THR A 45 -28.69 -53.92 -11.45
N ALA A 46 -29.38 -53.01 -10.76
CA ALA A 46 -29.92 -53.29 -9.41
C ALA A 46 -30.98 -54.41 -9.39
N ASN A 47 -31.38 -54.91 -10.57
CA ASN A 47 -32.37 -55.97 -10.76
C ASN A 47 -31.73 -57.37 -10.98
N GLU A 48 -30.40 -57.49 -11.04
CA GLU A 48 -29.70 -58.77 -11.17
C GLU A 48 -29.33 -59.36 -9.81
N GLU A 49 -29.39 -60.69 -9.69
CA GLU A 49 -29.00 -61.40 -8.48
C GLU A 49 -27.49 -61.29 -8.26
N LEU A 50 -27.09 -60.66 -7.16
CA LEU A 50 -25.70 -60.41 -6.82
C LEU A 50 -25.15 -61.52 -5.91
N ASN A 51 -24.36 -62.43 -6.47
CA ASN A 51 -23.65 -63.45 -5.68
C ASN A 51 -22.42 -62.82 -5.01
N ILE A 52 -22.45 -62.69 -3.69
CA ILE A 52 -21.38 -62.06 -2.91
C ILE A 52 -20.76 -63.01 -1.89
N LYS A 53 -19.46 -62.86 -1.66
CA LYS A 53 -18.69 -63.50 -0.59
C LYS A 53 -18.00 -62.43 0.25
N CYS A 54 -18.02 -62.58 1.57
CA CYS A 54 -17.29 -61.72 2.49
C CYS A 54 -15.95 -62.38 2.84
N GLU A 55 -14.86 -61.87 2.26
CA GLU A 55 -13.52 -62.42 2.48
C GLU A 55 -12.68 -61.51 3.39
N VAL A 56 -11.78 -62.11 4.18
CA VAL A 56 -10.77 -61.34 4.93
C VAL A 56 -9.96 -60.58 3.90
N LYS A 57 -9.82 -59.25 4.12
CA LYS A 57 -9.08 -58.32 3.28
C LYS A 57 -7.79 -58.98 2.82
N ARG A 58 -7.73 -59.44 1.57
CA ARG A 58 -6.48 -59.87 0.99
C ARG A 58 -5.79 -58.57 0.62
N GLU A 59 -4.58 -58.34 1.12
CA GLU A 59 -3.70 -57.33 0.55
C GLU A 59 -3.27 -57.77 -0.86
N THR A 60 -4.22 -57.86 -1.79
CA THR A 60 -3.95 -58.01 -3.22
C THR A 60 -3.66 -56.63 -3.79
N ASN A 61 -2.54 -56.05 -3.33
CA ASN A 61 -1.81 -55.05 -4.09
C ASN A 61 -0.73 -55.80 -4.88
N VAL A 62 -1.11 -56.29 -6.06
CA VAL A 62 -0.19 -56.91 -7.03
C VAL A 62 0.59 -55.80 -7.74
N ALA A 63 1.36 -55.02 -6.98
CA ALA A 63 2.44 -54.19 -7.50
C ALA A 63 3.73 -54.90 -7.10
N CYS A 64 4.65 -55.11 -8.05
CA CYS A 64 5.86 -55.94 -7.91
C CYS A 64 5.67 -57.48 -8.06
N ASP A 65 4.69 -57.94 -8.84
CA ASP A 65 4.65 -59.36 -9.23
C ASP A 65 5.75 -59.66 -10.26
N ILE A 66 6.46 -60.76 -10.03
CA ILE A 66 7.52 -61.28 -10.91
C ILE A 66 6.98 -61.57 -12.32
N SER A 67 5.67 -61.78 -12.46
CA SER A 67 4.97 -61.96 -13.73
C SER A 67 5.06 -60.74 -14.66
N ASN A 68 5.33 -59.55 -14.13
CA ASN A 68 5.51 -58.31 -14.91
C ASN A 68 6.95 -58.07 -15.38
N ILE A 69 7.90 -58.95 -15.04
CA ILE A 69 9.28 -58.89 -15.52
C ILE A 69 9.36 -59.67 -16.85
N LYS A 70 9.49 -58.95 -17.96
CA LYS A 70 9.66 -59.55 -19.31
C LYS A 70 11.10 -59.44 -19.76
N GLY A 71 11.54 -60.34 -20.64
CA GLY A 71 12.78 -60.13 -21.39
C GLY A 71 14.05 -60.84 -20.88
N VAL A 72 13.97 -61.81 -19.96
CA VAL A 72 15.16 -62.64 -19.67
C VAL A 72 15.45 -63.59 -20.84
N THR A 73 16.13 -63.07 -21.84
CA THR A 73 16.56 -63.85 -23.01
C THR A 73 17.92 -64.43 -22.71
N LEU A 74 17.96 -65.66 -22.20
CA LEU A 74 19.21 -66.43 -22.11
C LEU A 74 19.66 -66.80 -23.53
N ARG A 75 20.64 -66.06 -24.08
CA ARG A 75 21.42 -66.56 -25.21
C ARG A 75 22.35 -67.68 -24.72
N LEU A 76 21.80 -68.87 -24.53
CA LEU A 76 22.61 -70.08 -24.41
C LEU A 76 23.13 -70.46 -25.81
N LYS A 77 24.44 -70.31 -26.03
CA LYS A 77 25.12 -71.01 -27.12
C LYS A 77 25.33 -72.46 -26.66
N MET A 78 24.37 -73.36 -26.93
CA MET A 78 24.59 -74.81 -26.84
C MET A 78 23.90 -75.56 -28.00
N PRO A 79 24.43 -76.72 -28.44
CA PRO A 79 23.94 -77.46 -29.60
C PRO A 79 22.60 -78.16 -29.34
N GLN A 80 21.79 -78.32 -30.38
CA GLN A 80 20.49 -79.01 -30.36
C GLN A 80 20.64 -80.50 -30.06
N ALA A 81 20.42 -80.90 -28.81
CA ALA A 81 19.84 -82.20 -28.48
C ALA A 81 19.24 -82.13 -27.07
N GLU A 82 18.00 -82.62 -26.96
CA GLU A 82 17.24 -82.84 -25.71
C GLU A 82 16.69 -81.60 -24.98
N LEU A 83 15.43 -81.25 -25.28
CA LEU A 83 14.55 -80.68 -24.27
C LEU A 83 13.09 -81.01 -24.57
N MET A 84 12.56 -82.04 -23.89
CA MET A 84 11.14 -82.28 -23.70
C MET A 84 10.93 -82.62 -22.22
N ALA A 85 9.89 -82.05 -21.63
CA ALA A 85 9.33 -82.26 -20.29
C ALA A 85 10.02 -81.56 -19.10
N THR A 86 9.55 -80.35 -18.77
CA THR A 86 8.81 -80.04 -17.53
C THR A 86 8.50 -78.54 -17.48
N SER A 87 7.22 -78.21 -17.70
CA SER A 87 6.66 -76.87 -17.53
C SER A 87 6.21 -76.74 -16.08
N LEU A 88 6.95 -75.97 -15.27
CA LEU A 88 6.48 -75.13 -14.16
C LEU A 88 7.71 -74.46 -13.49
N CYS A 89 7.94 -73.19 -13.87
CA CYS A 89 8.88 -72.17 -13.36
C CYS A 89 9.91 -71.67 -14.39
N SER A 90 9.45 -70.80 -15.30
CA SER A 90 10.26 -70.17 -16.36
C SER A 90 11.37 -69.23 -15.84
N LEU A 91 11.34 -68.85 -14.56
CA LEU A 91 12.30 -67.92 -13.96
C LEU A 91 13.42 -68.59 -13.13
N CYS A 92 13.31 -69.88 -12.78
CA CYS A 92 14.40 -70.55 -12.06
C CYS A 92 15.69 -70.68 -12.90
N HIS A 93 15.56 -70.68 -14.23
CA HIS A 93 16.70 -70.79 -15.15
C HIS A 93 17.38 -69.45 -15.48
N ALA A 94 16.75 -68.32 -15.18
CA ALA A 94 17.13 -66.97 -15.62
C ALA A 94 18.34 -66.33 -14.90
N GLY A 95 18.94 -66.99 -13.91
CA GLY A 95 20.06 -66.43 -13.15
C GLY A 95 19.71 -65.21 -12.31
N ILE A 96 18.42 -64.98 -12.01
CA ILE A 96 17.92 -63.86 -11.20
C ILE A 96 17.28 -64.42 -9.92
N GLU A 97 17.44 -63.70 -8.82
CA GLU A 97 16.88 -63.95 -7.50
C GLU A 97 15.99 -62.77 -7.11
N PHE A 98 14.75 -63.06 -6.72
CA PHE A 98 13.80 -62.07 -6.22
C PHE A 98 13.38 -62.45 -4.80
N ILE A 99 13.85 -61.70 -3.80
CA ILE A 99 13.61 -61.99 -2.38
C ILE A 99 13.20 -60.68 -1.69
N HIS A 100 12.05 -60.69 -1.02
CA HIS A 100 11.52 -59.56 -0.23
C HIS A 100 11.49 -58.21 -0.99
N GLY A 101 11.02 -58.20 -2.24
CA GLY A 101 10.93 -56.98 -3.05
C GLY A 101 12.26 -56.50 -3.63
N LYS A 102 13.35 -57.27 -3.45
CA LYS A 102 14.67 -57.00 -4.01
C LYS A 102 14.98 -57.98 -5.13
N LEU A 103 15.49 -57.46 -6.23
CA LEU A 103 15.89 -58.18 -7.42
C LEU A 103 17.43 -58.13 -7.53
N LYS A 104 18.06 -59.30 -7.69
CA LYS A 104 19.52 -59.49 -7.88
C LYS A 104 19.81 -60.56 -8.93
N CYS A 105 21.00 -60.54 -9.52
CA CYS A 105 21.49 -61.69 -10.27
C CYS A 105 22.15 -62.70 -9.30
N LYS A 106 21.87 -64.00 -9.48
CA LYS A 106 22.38 -65.10 -8.65
C LYS A 106 23.91 -65.25 -8.67
N ASP A 107 24.56 -64.71 -9.69
CA ASP A 107 26.01 -64.75 -9.89
C ASP A 107 26.70 -63.43 -9.53
N ASP A 108 26.04 -62.58 -8.73
CA ASP A 108 26.50 -61.25 -8.31
C ASP A 108 26.85 -60.30 -9.48
N LYS A 109 26.38 -60.60 -10.69
CA LYS A 109 26.47 -59.67 -11.82
C LYS A 109 25.48 -58.52 -11.61
N PRO A 110 25.82 -57.29 -12.02
CA PRO A 110 24.86 -56.21 -11.96
C PRO A 110 23.78 -56.37 -13.04
N ILE A 111 22.57 -55.91 -12.70
CA ILE A 111 21.36 -55.86 -13.52
C ILE A 111 21.44 -54.66 -14.46
N ALA A 112 21.30 -54.87 -15.76
CA ALA A 112 21.08 -53.80 -16.74
C ALA A 112 19.59 -53.70 -17.07
N VAL A 113 19.03 -52.48 -17.15
CA VAL A 113 17.59 -52.23 -17.39
C VAL A 113 17.38 -51.59 -18.78
N ASP A 114 16.41 -52.06 -19.57
CA ASP A 114 15.93 -51.47 -20.83
C ASP A 114 17.00 -50.97 -21.83
N ALA A 115 18.00 -51.81 -22.11
CA ALA A 115 19.13 -51.49 -23.00
C ALA A 115 19.94 -50.23 -22.64
N THR A 116 19.69 -49.61 -21.47
CA THR A 116 20.49 -48.50 -20.98
C THR A 116 21.88 -49.00 -20.57
N ARG A 117 22.85 -48.08 -20.53
CA ARG A 117 24.22 -48.43 -20.12
C ARG A 117 24.35 -48.65 -18.60
N ASP A 118 23.29 -48.34 -17.86
CA ASP A 118 23.30 -48.34 -16.41
C ASP A 118 23.20 -49.75 -15.85
N ARG A 119 23.91 -49.97 -14.74
CA ARG A 119 24.10 -51.29 -14.14
C ARG A 119 23.93 -51.18 -12.64
N TYR A 120 23.05 -52.00 -12.10
CA TYR A 120 22.60 -51.94 -10.72
C TYR A 120 22.94 -53.23 -9.99
N ASP A 121 23.59 -53.15 -8.84
CA ASP A 121 23.89 -54.35 -8.04
C ASP A 121 22.61 -54.96 -7.40
N GLU A 122 21.57 -54.15 -7.17
CA GLU A 122 20.25 -54.55 -6.64
C GLU A 122 19.18 -53.57 -7.13
N LEU A 123 17.96 -54.04 -7.40
CA LEU A 123 16.77 -53.19 -7.57
C LEU A 123 15.75 -53.51 -6.47
N THR A 124 15.25 -52.49 -5.79
CA THR A 124 14.18 -52.61 -4.78
C THR A 124 12.89 -52.04 -5.34
N CYS A 125 11.81 -52.81 -5.28
CA CYS A 125 10.49 -52.34 -5.69
C CYS A 125 9.82 -51.61 -4.52
N ASP A 126 9.53 -50.32 -4.69
CA ASP A 126 8.69 -49.54 -3.78
C ASP A 126 7.30 -49.42 -4.39
N ILE A 127 6.31 -49.90 -3.65
CA ILE A 127 4.91 -50.01 -4.11
C ILE A 127 4.32 -48.65 -4.53
N LYS A 128 4.78 -47.54 -3.93
CA LYS A 128 4.29 -46.18 -4.24
C LYS A 128 5.13 -45.49 -5.31
N LYS A 129 6.43 -45.79 -5.36
CA LYS A 129 7.38 -45.04 -6.20
C LYS A 129 7.78 -45.76 -7.48
N GLY A 130 7.67 -47.09 -7.54
CA GLY A 130 8.17 -47.91 -8.63
C GLY A 130 9.52 -48.60 -8.31
N TRP A 131 10.29 -48.97 -9.34
CA TRP A 131 11.58 -49.65 -9.16
C TRP A 131 12.68 -48.65 -8.81
N MET A 132 13.45 -48.94 -7.76
CA MET A 132 14.50 -48.05 -7.24
C MET A 132 15.83 -48.77 -7.06
N ASN A 133 16.94 -48.04 -7.17
CA ASN A 133 18.25 -48.45 -6.63
C ASN A 133 18.65 -47.44 -5.54
N GLY A 134 18.59 -47.86 -4.27
CA GLY A 134 18.77 -46.94 -3.14
C GLY A 134 17.69 -45.84 -3.15
N LYS A 135 18.12 -44.59 -3.31
CA LYS A 135 17.22 -43.41 -3.43
C LYS A 135 16.87 -43.05 -4.89
N MET A 136 17.55 -43.65 -5.87
CA MET A 136 17.38 -43.32 -7.27
C MET A 136 16.19 -44.08 -7.85
N LEU A 137 15.26 -43.33 -8.44
CA LEU A 137 14.08 -43.89 -9.08
C LEU A 137 14.43 -44.34 -10.51
N ILE A 138 14.30 -45.64 -10.78
CA ILE A 138 14.64 -46.26 -12.07
C ILE A 138 13.44 -46.23 -13.01
N ASN A 139 12.25 -46.55 -12.50
CA ASN A 139 11.00 -46.49 -13.26
C ASN A 139 9.85 -46.06 -12.34
N LYS A 140 9.09 -45.04 -12.75
CA LYS A 140 8.00 -44.41 -11.99
C LYS A 140 6.75 -45.29 -11.82
N GLU A 141 6.59 -46.34 -12.62
CA GLU A 141 5.39 -47.19 -12.58
C GLU A 141 5.75 -48.63 -12.23
N ALA A 142 5.40 -49.08 -11.02
CA ALA A 142 5.62 -50.46 -10.54
C ALA A 142 4.91 -51.55 -11.38
N ILE A 143 4.10 -51.14 -12.35
CA ILE A 143 3.21 -51.97 -13.18
C ILE A 143 3.70 -52.09 -14.63
N GLN A 144 4.68 -51.29 -15.06
CA GLN A 144 5.24 -51.38 -16.41
C GLN A 144 6.23 -52.55 -16.54
N ASN A 145 6.29 -53.16 -17.73
CA ASN A 145 7.22 -54.26 -18.00
C ASN A 145 8.66 -53.77 -17.87
N LEU A 146 9.44 -54.38 -16.98
CA LEU A 146 10.87 -54.07 -16.79
C LEU A 146 11.70 -55.09 -17.59
N ASN A 147 12.43 -54.67 -18.64
CA ASN A 147 13.38 -55.58 -19.30
C ASN A 147 14.73 -55.53 -18.60
N ILE A 148 15.23 -56.69 -18.16
CA ILE A 148 16.46 -56.80 -17.39
C ILE A 148 17.43 -57.86 -17.95
N GLU A 149 18.73 -57.60 -17.83
CA GLU A 149 19.78 -58.54 -18.23
C GLU A 149 20.97 -58.55 -17.24
N CYS A 150 21.39 -59.73 -16.79
CA CYS A 150 22.56 -59.91 -15.92
C CYS A 150 23.85 -59.91 -16.75
N LYS A 151 24.60 -58.81 -16.74
CA LYS A 151 25.85 -58.67 -17.53
C LYS A 151 27.07 -58.51 -16.63
N ALA A 152 28.12 -59.29 -16.91
CA ALA A 152 29.41 -59.17 -16.21
C ALA A 152 29.91 -57.72 -16.23
N LYS A 153 30.37 -57.21 -15.07
CA LYS A 153 30.97 -55.86 -14.95
C LYS A 153 31.99 -55.69 -16.08
N ARG A 154 31.74 -54.74 -16.98
CA ARG A 154 32.71 -54.41 -18.02
C ARG A 154 33.91 -53.87 -17.25
N HIS A 155 35.03 -54.57 -17.28
CA HIS A 155 36.29 -54.07 -16.73
C HIS A 155 36.62 -52.76 -17.47
N ILE A 156 36.17 -51.63 -16.93
CA ILE A 156 36.81 -50.35 -17.19
C ILE A 156 38.19 -50.55 -16.57
N ARG A 157 39.20 -50.71 -17.43
CA ARG A 157 40.58 -50.86 -17.02
C ARG A 157 40.87 -49.72 -16.05
N ASN A 158 41.12 -50.08 -14.81
CA ASN A 158 41.45 -49.21 -13.68
C ASN A 158 42.72 -48.42 -14.03
N ARG A 159 42.57 -47.31 -14.76
CA ARG A 159 43.53 -46.22 -14.74
C ARG A 159 43.18 -45.45 -13.48
N SER A 160 44.08 -45.51 -12.50
CA SER A 160 44.05 -44.81 -11.22
C SER A 160 43.06 -43.64 -11.18
N SER A 161 42.08 -43.73 -10.30
CA SER A 161 41.01 -42.75 -10.01
C SER A 161 41.51 -41.31 -9.79
N TRP A 162 42.80 -41.12 -9.57
CA TRP A 162 43.47 -39.81 -9.52
C TRP A 162 43.54 -39.06 -10.88
N LYS A 163 43.43 -39.77 -12.02
CA LYS A 163 43.47 -39.15 -13.36
C LYS A 163 42.13 -38.58 -13.82
N ILE A 164 41.07 -38.72 -13.02
CA ILE A 164 39.70 -38.33 -13.40
C ILE A 164 39.51 -36.82 -13.21
N CYS A 165 39.78 -36.26 -12.02
CA CYS A 165 39.56 -34.82 -11.77
C CYS A 165 40.55 -33.90 -12.53
N SER A 166 41.82 -34.31 -12.73
CA SER A 166 42.87 -33.42 -13.27
C SER A 166 42.94 -33.35 -14.80
N LYS A 167 42.32 -34.29 -15.52
CA LYS A 167 42.39 -34.36 -17.00
C LYS A 167 41.22 -33.71 -17.72
N MET A 168 40.19 -33.28 -17.00
CA MET A 168 38.93 -32.83 -17.61
C MET A 168 38.83 -31.31 -17.81
N PHE A 169 39.87 -30.55 -17.43
CA PHE A 169 39.92 -29.12 -17.75
C PHE A 169 40.56 -28.92 -19.14
N GLY A 170 39.78 -28.38 -20.07
CA GLY A 170 40.29 -27.89 -21.34
C GLY A 170 41.48 -26.95 -21.07
N SER A 171 42.62 -27.23 -21.69
CA SER A 171 43.84 -26.46 -21.49
C SER A 171 43.59 -24.98 -21.83
N LYS A 172 43.76 -24.10 -20.82
CA LYS A 172 43.71 -22.61 -20.82
C LYS A 172 42.41 -22.00 -20.29
N ILE A 173 42.33 -21.81 -18.96
CA ILE A 173 41.42 -20.86 -18.34
C ILE A 173 42.26 -19.79 -17.64
N SER A 174 42.43 -18.63 -18.26
CA SER A 174 43.34 -17.56 -17.80
C SER A 174 42.93 -16.93 -16.46
N HIS A 175 41.65 -17.08 -16.06
CA HIS A 175 41.06 -16.47 -14.86
C HIS A 175 40.96 -17.41 -13.67
N MET A 176 41.35 -18.69 -13.80
CA MET A 176 41.35 -19.63 -12.67
C MET A 176 42.73 -19.74 -12.03
N LYS A 177 42.76 -19.92 -10.70
CA LYS A 177 43.99 -20.37 -10.03
C LYS A 177 44.35 -21.77 -10.55
N PRO A 178 45.63 -22.15 -10.51
CA PRO A 178 46.01 -23.54 -10.73
C PRO A 178 45.18 -24.46 -9.83
N TYR A 179 44.66 -25.57 -10.36
CA TYR A 179 43.91 -26.55 -9.58
C TYR A 179 44.75 -27.02 -8.39
N ASP A 180 44.23 -26.86 -7.19
CA ASP A 180 44.90 -27.32 -5.98
C ASP A 180 44.75 -28.84 -5.91
N THR A 181 45.82 -29.57 -6.21
CA THR A 181 45.81 -31.03 -6.17
C THR A 181 45.74 -31.62 -4.77
N VAL A 182 46.09 -30.83 -3.74
CA VAL A 182 46.07 -31.25 -2.33
C VAL A 182 44.66 -31.11 -1.78
N GLU A 183 44.06 -29.92 -1.93
CA GLU A 183 42.69 -29.65 -1.49
C GLU A 183 41.63 -30.14 -2.48
N LYS A 184 42.05 -30.58 -3.68
CA LYS A 184 41.20 -30.99 -4.80
C LYS A 184 40.25 -29.88 -5.26
N LYS A 185 40.71 -28.64 -5.20
CA LYS A 185 39.88 -27.44 -5.25
C LYS A 185 40.18 -26.57 -6.47
N LEU A 186 39.13 -26.01 -7.07
CA LEU A 186 39.17 -24.96 -8.07
C LEU A 186 38.74 -23.65 -7.44
N GLU A 187 39.44 -22.56 -7.79
CA GLU A 187 39.11 -21.20 -7.41
C GLU A 187 39.39 -20.24 -8.58
N CYS A 188 38.67 -19.13 -8.63
CA CYS A 188 39.02 -18.02 -9.51
C CYS A 188 40.25 -17.27 -8.97
N LYS A 189 41.00 -16.62 -9.86
CA LYS A 189 42.19 -15.84 -9.49
C LYS A 189 41.82 -14.65 -8.63
N GLN A 190 40.74 -13.97 -8.98
CA GLN A 190 40.23 -12.83 -8.25
C GLN A 190 39.17 -13.28 -7.23
N SER A 191 39.21 -12.70 -6.03
CA SER A 191 38.26 -13.00 -4.95
C SER A 191 36.81 -12.62 -5.27
N PHE A 192 36.62 -11.64 -6.17
CA PHE A 192 35.32 -11.16 -6.64
C PHE A 192 34.79 -11.93 -7.85
N GLU A 193 35.47 -12.97 -8.32
CA GLU A 193 34.97 -13.85 -9.36
C GLU A 193 34.35 -15.12 -8.73
N VAL A 194 33.24 -15.60 -9.29
CA VAL A 194 32.64 -16.91 -9.00
C VAL A 194 32.86 -17.87 -10.16
N ILE A 195 33.01 -19.14 -9.83
CA ILE A 195 32.99 -20.24 -10.79
C ILE A 195 31.55 -20.52 -11.16
N ARG A 196 31.25 -20.35 -12.45
CA ARG A 196 30.02 -20.82 -13.09
C ARG A 196 30.32 -22.13 -13.79
N SER A 197 29.60 -23.19 -13.43
CA SER A 197 29.83 -24.53 -13.96
C SER A 197 28.61 -25.11 -14.68
N TYR A 198 28.88 -25.82 -15.78
CA TYR A 198 27.90 -26.49 -16.64
C TYR A 198 28.30 -27.95 -16.85
N ASP A 199 27.32 -28.85 -16.87
CA ASP A 199 27.52 -30.23 -17.33
C ASP A 199 27.41 -30.25 -18.87
N ASP A 200 28.34 -30.89 -19.55
CA ASP A 200 28.39 -30.98 -21.02
C ASP A 200 27.13 -31.66 -21.61
N GLU A 201 26.50 -32.55 -20.82
CA GLU A 201 25.30 -33.28 -21.25
C GLU A 201 23.98 -32.54 -20.93
N SER A 202 24.02 -31.46 -20.15
CA SER A 202 22.82 -30.71 -19.73
C SER A 202 22.94 -29.22 -20.07
N TYR A 203 22.57 -28.86 -21.29
CA TYR A 203 22.51 -27.46 -21.74
C TYR A 203 21.30 -26.69 -21.19
N ASP A 204 20.29 -27.38 -20.65
CA ASP A 204 19.04 -26.77 -20.20
C ASP A 204 19.01 -26.44 -18.69
N ASP A 205 19.97 -26.95 -17.90
CA ASP A 205 20.02 -26.65 -16.46
C ASP A 205 20.65 -25.28 -16.19
N GLU A 206 20.06 -24.53 -15.25
CA GLU A 206 20.66 -23.27 -14.79
C GLU A 206 22.06 -23.54 -14.19
N PRO A 207 23.10 -22.86 -14.68
CA PRO A 207 24.45 -23.08 -14.21
C PRO A 207 24.58 -22.76 -12.72
N SER A 208 25.18 -23.69 -11.98
CA SER A 208 25.53 -23.44 -10.58
C SER A 208 26.68 -22.44 -10.50
N THR A 209 26.53 -21.42 -9.65
CA THR A 209 27.60 -20.48 -9.29
C THR A 209 28.16 -20.83 -7.92
N SER A 210 29.49 -20.77 -7.76
CA SER A 210 30.17 -21.09 -6.50
C SER A 210 31.49 -20.32 -6.40
N LYS A 211 31.98 -20.02 -5.19
CA LYS A 211 33.33 -19.44 -5.04
C LYS A 211 34.40 -20.49 -5.27
N THR A 212 34.10 -21.74 -4.89
CA THR A 212 35.04 -22.85 -4.95
C THR A 212 34.33 -24.13 -5.39
N LEU A 213 35.02 -24.95 -6.20
CA LEU A 213 34.56 -26.30 -6.56
C LEU A 213 35.57 -27.33 -6.10
N THR A 214 35.14 -28.26 -5.26
CA THR A 214 35.99 -29.33 -4.73
C THR A 214 35.57 -30.68 -5.34
N CYS A 215 36.53 -31.40 -5.92
CA CYS A 215 36.29 -32.71 -6.53
C CYS A 215 36.27 -33.80 -5.46
N ASP A 216 35.15 -34.51 -5.29
CA ASP A 216 35.14 -35.81 -4.62
C ASP A 216 35.27 -36.93 -5.67
N PRO A 217 36.43 -37.61 -5.77
CA PRO A 217 36.64 -38.66 -6.78
C PRO A 217 35.69 -39.86 -6.65
N SER A 218 35.00 -40.01 -5.52
CA SER A 218 34.05 -41.09 -5.25
C SER A 218 32.59 -40.69 -5.47
N GLY A 219 32.32 -39.42 -5.76
CA GLY A 219 30.97 -38.87 -5.87
C GLY A 219 30.89 -37.74 -6.90
N ASN A 220 30.33 -36.61 -6.47
CA ASN A 220 30.09 -35.43 -7.31
C ASN A 220 31.08 -34.31 -6.98
N TRP A 221 31.12 -33.28 -7.84
CA TRP A 221 31.70 -32.01 -7.45
C TRP A 221 30.93 -31.40 -6.27
N THR A 222 31.60 -30.63 -5.42
CA THR A 222 30.97 -29.93 -4.29
C THR A 222 31.24 -28.44 -4.43
N ALA A 223 30.18 -27.64 -4.42
CA ALA A 223 30.23 -26.19 -4.40
C ALA A 223 30.42 -25.69 -2.97
N ASP A 224 31.40 -24.81 -2.78
CA ASP A 224 31.68 -24.12 -1.52
C ASP A 224 31.88 -25.06 -0.32
N GLY A 225 32.37 -26.27 -0.58
CA GLY A 225 32.76 -27.27 0.43
C GLY A 225 31.61 -28.06 1.07
N TYR A 226 30.34 -27.69 0.84
CA TYR A 226 29.20 -28.31 1.53
C TYR A 226 28.05 -28.73 0.61
N ASN A 227 27.92 -28.13 -0.56
CA ASN A 227 26.78 -28.38 -1.44
C ASN A 227 27.19 -29.33 -2.57
N PRO A 228 26.84 -30.63 -2.51
CA PRO A 228 27.09 -31.52 -3.64
C PRO A 228 26.37 -30.99 -4.87
N THR A 229 27.11 -30.77 -5.94
CA THR A 229 26.52 -30.46 -7.24
C THR A 229 25.93 -31.75 -7.82
N ILE A 230 25.07 -31.60 -8.83
CA ILE A 230 24.56 -32.74 -9.60
C ILE A 230 25.63 -33.33 -10.55
N ILE A 231 26.74 -32.61 -10.74
CA ILE A 231 27.77 -32.94 -11.72
C ILE A 231 28.69 -34.01 -11.11
N SER A 232 28.65 -35.21 -11.69
CA SER A 232 29.52 -36.31 -11.29
C SER A 232 31.00 -35.91 -11.44
N ALA A 233 31.85 -36.33 -10.51
CA ALA A 233 33.29 -36.12 -10.61
C ALA A 233 33.90 -36.85 -11.84
N ALA A 234 33.16 -37.77 -12.45
CA ALA A 234 33.52 -38.48 -13.67
C ALA A 234 33.06 -37.78 -14.96
N SER A 235 32.20 -36.76 -14.88
CA SER A 235 31.71 -36.00 -16.04
C SER A 235 32.66 -34.88 -16.44
N HIS A 236 32.64 -34.51 -17.72
CA HIS A 236 33.30 -33.31 -18.22
C HIS A 236 32.52 -32.07 -17.73
N ILE A 237 33.22 -31.15 -17.07
CA ILE A 237 32.62 -29.93 -16.53
C ILE A 237 33.21 -28.72 -17.25
N TYR A 238 32.35 -27.85 -17.77
CA TYR A 238 32.76 -26.54 -18.27
C TYR A 238 32.69 -25.54 -17.13
N VAL A 239 33.83 -24.93 -16.80
CA VAL A 239 33.92 -23.92 -15.75
C VAL A 239 34.40 -22.60 -16.33
N LYS A 240 33.77 -21.51 -15.90
CA LYS A 240 34.16 -20.14 -16.24
C LYS A 240 34.13 -19.28 -14.98
N CYS A 241 35.12 -18.42 -14.81
CA CYS A 241 35.10 -17.39 -13.79
C CYS A 241 34.30 -16.19 -14.30
N GLU A 242 33.29 -15.77 -13.54
CA GLU A 242 32.47 -14.59 -13.82
C GLU A 242 32.52 -13.64 -12.63
N VAL A 243 32.57 -12.34 -12.90
CA VAL A 243 32.60 -11.31 -11.86
C VAL A 243 31.28 -11.32 -11.10
N ILE A 244 31.34 -11.37 -9.77
CA ILE A 244 30.19 -11.18 -8.89
C ILE A 244 29.79 -9.71 -8.99
N ALA A 245 28.61 -9.46 -9.55
CA ALA A 245 28.03 -8.13 -9.54
C ALA A 245 27.99 -7.56 -8.12
N CYS A 246 28.39 -6.29 -7.98
CA CYS A 246 28.31 -5.51 -6.75
C CYS A 246 29.19 -6.03 -5.62
N HIS A 247 30.21 -6.81 -5.95
CA HIS A 247 31.16 -7.26 -4.93
C HIS A 247 31.92 -6.07 -4.35
N LYS A 248 32.03 -6.00 -3.02
CA LYS A 248 32.75 -4.94 -2.31
C LYS A 248 34.19 -4.70 -2.81
N ASP A 249 34.88 -5.74 -3.27
CA ASP A 249 36.26 -5.62 -3.79
C ASP A 249 36.33 -4.87 -5.13
N LEU A 250 35.20 -4.64 -5.80
CA LEU A 250 35.12 -3.78 -6.99
C LEU A 250 35.01 -2.29 -6.62
N ILE A 251 34.76 -2.00 -5.36
CA ILE A 251 34.57 -0.65 -4.83
C ILE A 251 35.76 -0.33 -3.94
N SER A 252 36.44 0.77 -4.24
CA SER A 252 37.49 1.33 -3.39
C SER A 252 37.04 2.66 -2.81
N GLY A 253 37.59 3.07 -1.66
CA GLY A 253 37.32 4.37 -1.06
C GLY A 253 36.71 4.29 0.34
N THR A 254 35.95 5.32 0.73
CA THR A 254 35.49 5.53 2.12
C THR A 254 34.00 5.23 2.36
N ALA A 255 33.28 4.74 1.33
CA ALA A 255 31.89 4.34 1.48
C ALA A 255 31.72 3.15 2.41
N ASP A 256 30.62 3.13 3.17
CA ASP A 256 30.23 1.96 3.93
C ASP A 256 29.80 0.85 2.96
N THR A 257 30.51 -0.28 3.03
CA THR A 257 30.29 -1.48 2.21
C THR A 257 29.81 -2.66 3.05
N SER A 258 29.34 -2.39 4.29
CA SER A 258 28.84 -3.42 5.19
C SER A 258 27.56 -4.09 4.68
N GLU A 259 26.72 -3.35 3.95
CA GLU A 259 25.56 -3.87 3.25
C GLU A 259 25.94 -4.34 1.84
N ARG A 260 25.57 -5.58 1.49
CA ARG A 260 26.01 -6.24 0.26
C ARG A 260 25.53 -5.53 -1.01
N ASP A 261 24.35 -4.92 -0.94
CA ASP A 261 23.62 -4.40 -2.11
C ASP A 261 23.36 -2.89 -2.00
N GLU A 262 24.00 -2.20 -1.05
CA GLU A 262 23.82 -0.77 -0.82
C GLU A 262 25.13 -0.10 -0.40
N LEU A 263 25.43 1.02 -1.04
CA LEU A 263 26.54 1.90 -0.68
C LEU A 263 25.93 3.17 -0.11
N LYS A 264 26.45 3.59 1.04
CA LYS A 264 26.06 4.83 1.72
C LYS A 264 27.25 5.40 2.48
N CYS A 265 27.16 6.67 2.83
CA CYS A 265 28.10 7.30 3.73
C CYS A 265 27.50 7.45 5.13
N ASP A 266 28.32 7.84 6.11
CA ASP A 266 27.84 8.28 7.42
C ASP A 266 26.84 9.44 7.27
N ALA A 267 26.02 9.64 8.30
CA ALA A 267 25.07 10.76 8.34
C ALA A 267 25.75 12.10 8.00
N ASN A 268 25.15 12.87 7.09
CA ASN A 268 25.61 14.17 6.55
C ASN A 268 26.72 14.12 5.48
N LYS A 269 27.04 12.93 4.97
CA LYS A 269 27.93 12.78 3.81
C LYS A 269 27.17 12.21 2.61
N VAL A 270 27.64 12.55 1.43
CA VAL A 270 27.16 12.01 0.14
C VAL A 270 28.29 11.26 -0.55
N LEU A 271 27.91 10.27 -1.34
CA LEU A 271 28.80 9.49 -2.18
C LEU A 271 29.17 10.33 -3.40
N GLN A 272 30.46 10.46 -3.66
CA GLN A 272 30.98 10.97 -4.92
C GLN A 272 31.77 9.87 -5.60
N ILE A 273 31.36 9.47 -6.81
CA ILE A 273 32.17 8.58 -7.64
C ILE A 273 33.31 9.41 -8.23
N GLN A 274 34.55 8.97 -8.07
CA GLN A 274 35.70 9.73 -8.55
C GLN A 274 35.64 9.91 -10.07
N GLY A 275 35.67 11.17 -10.53
CA GLY A 275 35.52 11.53 -11.94
C GLY A 275 34.08 11.80 -12.38
N ASP A 276 33.09 11.58 -11.51
CA ASP A 276 31.71 12.01 -11.71
C ASP A 276 31.48 13.40 -11.09
N SER A 277 30.58 14.19 -11.70
CA SER A 277 30.13 15.47 -11.19
C SER A 277 28.90 15.37 -10.28
N HIS A 278 28.26 14.21 -10.22
CA HIS A 278 27.06 13.98 -9.41
C HIS A 278 27.41 13.48 -8.01
N PHE A 279 26.50 13.79 -7.08
CA PHE A 279 26.54 13.33 -5.70
C PHE A 279 25.34 12.43 -5.44
N TYR A 280 25.54 11.33 -4.74
CA TYR A 280 24.51 10.33 -4.48
C TYR A 280 24.32 10.17 -2.98
N LYS A 281 23.07 10.13 -2.51
CA LYS A 281 22.78 9.82 -1.10
C LYS A 281 23.07 8.36 -0.77
N ALA A 282 22.70 7.48 -1.70
CA ALA A 282 22.98 6.07 -1.65
C ALA A 282 23.11 5.54 -3.09
N LEU A 283 23.78 4.41 -3.28
CA LEU A 283 23.73 3.63 -4.51
C LEU A 283 23.23 2.23 -4.16
N LYS A 284 22.23 1.73 -4.88
CA LYS A 284 21.71 0.37 -4.70
C LYS A 284 22.07 -0.51 -5.87
N CYS A 285 22.46 -1.73 -5.54
CA CYS A 285 22.66 -2.79 -6.50
C CYS A 285 21.35 -3.50 -6.82
N SER A 286 20.94 -3.51 -8.08
CA SER A 286 19.84 -4.37 -8.58
C SER A 286 20.23 -4.91 -9.95
N ASP A 287 19.90 -6.17 -10.23
CA ASP A 287 20.05 -6.75 -11.58
C ASP A 287 21.45 -6.59 -12.21
N GLY A 288 22.50 -6.62 -11.37
CA GLY A 288 23.87 -6.44 -11.83
C GLY A 288 24.22 -5.00 -12.23
N LYS A 289 23.56 -4.00 -11.66
CA LYS A 289 23.79 -2.58 -11.92
C LYS A 289 23.67 -1.74 -10.65
N TRP A 290 24.43 -0.64 -10.59
CA TRP A 290 24.33 0.37 -9.53
C TRP A 290 23.39 1.49 -9.97
N PHE A 291 22.42 1.83 -9.12
CA PHE A 291 21.41 2.86 -9.37
C PHE A 291 21.31 3.84 -8.21
N ASP A 292 20.95 5.09 -8.51
CA ASP A 292 20.51 6.05 -7.50
C ASP A 292 19.03 5.78 -7.15
N PRO A 293 18.72 5.35 -5.91
CA PRO A 293 17.34 5.12 -5.48
C PRO A 293 16.50 6.40 -5.42
N SER A 294 17.13 7.58 -5.41
CA SER A 294 16.45 8.88 -5.41
C SER A 294 15.91 9.26 -6.79
N ASP A 295 16.46 8.67 -7.85
CA ASP A 295 16.00 8.86 -9.21
C ASP A 295 14.85 7.90 -9.52
N ALA A 296 13.65 8.45 -9.72
CA ALA A 296 12.46 7.66 -10.08
C ALA A 296 12.64 6.88 -11.39
N ALA A 297 13.52 7.32 -12.29
CA ALA A 297 13.83 6.62 -13.53
C ALA A 297 14.80 5.45 -13.35
N LYS A 298 15.35 5.24 -12.14
CA LYS A 298 16.40 4.24 -11.84
C LYS A 298 17.52 4.32 -12.89
N VAL A 299 18.06 5.51 -13.11
CA VAL A 299 19.14 5.70 -14.08
C VAL A 299 20.36 4.92 -13.59
N GLN A 300 20.88 4.08 -14.48
CA GLN A 300 22.09 3.31 -14.23
C GLN A 300 23.27 4.26 -14.07
N VAL A 301 23.91 4.22 -12.90
CA VAL A 301 25.10 5.01 -12.59
C VAL A 301 26.35 4.31 -13.11
N LYS A 302 26.49 3.02 -12.78
CA LYS A 302 27.62 2.16 -13.20
C LYS A 302 27.18 0.70 -13.40
N GLU A 303 27.90 -0.03 -14.24
CA GLU A 303 27.77 -1.49 -14.32
C GLU A 303 28.30 -2.13 -13.03
N ALA A 304 27.63 -3.16 -12.50
CA ALA A 304 28.03 -3.76 -11.21
C ALA A 304 29.35 -4.55 -11.24
N THR A 305 29.93 -4.72 -12.42
CA THR A 305 31.21 -5.41 -12.63
C THR A 305 32.36 -4.44 -12.84
N GLU A 306 32.07 -3.15 -13.01
CA GLU A 306 33.09 -2.11 -13.17
C GLU A 306 33.75 -1.79 -11.82
N GLN A 307 35.07 -1.60 -11.83
CA GLN A 307 35.78 -1.10 -10.66
C GLN A 307 35.71 0.42 -10.61
N PHE A 308 35.36 0.99 -9.46
CA PHE A 308 35.34 2.45 -9.27
C PHE A 308 35.70 2.84 -7.84
N MET A 309 36.07 4.12 -7.67
CA MET A 309 36.41 4.71 -6.38
C MET A 309 35.28 5.62 -5.91
N ILE A 310 34.89 5.49 -4.65
CA ILE A 310 33.85 6.29 -4.01
C ILE A 310 34.42 7.03 -2.81
N ASP A 311 34.30 8.35 -2.84
CA ASP A 311 34.62 9.21 -1.72
C ASP A 311 33.33 9.61 -0.99
N CYS A 312 33.38 9.54 0.34
CA CYS A 312 32.33 10.08 1.19
C CYS A 312 32.72 11.50 1.60
N ILE A 313 32.15 12.46 0.88
CA ILE A 313 32.39 13.88 1.14
C ILE A 313 31.20 14.48 1.89
N LEU A 314 31.42 15.61 2.56
CA LEU A 314 30.31 16.39 3.09
C LEU A 314 29.43 16.85 1.94
N GLU A 315 28.12 16.78 2.12
CA GLU A 315 27.16 17.28 1.12
C GLU A 315 27.45 18.78 0.88
N PRO A 316 27.87 19.16 -0.33
CA PRO A 316 28.18 20.55 -0.63
C PRO A 316 26.87 21.35 -0.61
N CYS A 317 26.97 22.64 -0.34
CA CYS A 317 25.84 23.55 -0.36
C CYS A 317 24.75 23.21 0.67
N THR A 318 25.13 22.65 1.82
CA THR A 318 24.18 22.44 2.92
C THR A 318 23.94 23.73 3.69
N PHE A 319 22.70 23.92 4.15
CA PHE A 319 22.30 25.06 4.97
C PHE A 319 21.23 24.65 5.98
N GLU A 320 21.13 25.41 7.06
CA GLU A 320 20.09 25.31 8.07
C GLU A 320 19.48 26.70 8.25
N ALA A 321 18.18 26.80 7.99
CA ALA A 321 17.48 28.08 7.94
C ALA A 321 15.99 27.96 8.28
N THR A 322 15.46 28.95 9.01
CA THR A 322 14.02 29.21 9.11
C THR A 322 13.64 30.41 8.25
N GLY A 323 12.61 30.26 7.41
CA GLY A 323 12.07 31.36 6.59
C GLY A 323 12.86 31.71 5.32
N ILE A 324 13.82 30.86 4.91
CA ILE A 324 14.58 31.01 3.66
C ILE A 324 14.01 30.06 2.61
N THR A 325 13.87 30.56 1.38
CA THR A 325 13.52 29.77 0.20
C THR A 325 14.79 29.38 -0.55
N PHE A 326 14.94 28.10 -0.88
CA PHE A 326 16.04 27.58 -1.69
C PHE A 326 15.54 27.15 -3.07
N ASP A 327 16.05 27.80 -4.11
CA ASP A 327 15.84 27.38 -5.49
C ASP A 327 16.92 26.37 -5.88
N ASN A 328 16.55 25.09 -5.93
CA ASN A 328 17.45 23.99 -6.28
C ASN A 328 17.97 24.07 -7.72
N THR A 329 17.28 24.80 -8.62
CA THR A 329 17.70 24.96 -10.02
C THR A 329 18.87 25.92 -10.15
N THR A 330 18.83 27.00 -9.36
CA THR A 330 19.86 28.05 -9.37
C THR A 330 20.83 27.90 -8.19
N MET A 331 20.62 26.90 -7.32
CA MET A 331 21.34 26.71 -6.06
C MET A 331 21.35 27.97 -5.19
N LYS A 332 20.22 28.69 -5.15
CA LYS A 332 20.14 30.05 -4.59
C LYS A 332 19.22 30.12 -3.37
N LEU A 333 19.77 30.61 -2.26
CA LEU A 333 19.04 31.00 -1.06
C LEU A 333 18.51 32.42 -1.19
N THR A 334 17.24 32.60 -0.85
CA THR A 334 16.55 33.89 -0.83
C THR A 334 15.67 34.03 0.41
N CYS A 335 15.63 35.22 0.99
CA CYS A 335 14.77 35.56 2.13
C CYS A 335 13.79 36.65 1.67
N HIS A 336 12.51 36.32 1.56
CA HIS A 336 11.50 37.22 0.99
C HIS A 336 10.24 37.33 1.86
N PRO A 337 9.83 38.55 2.29
CA PRO A 337 10.58 39.80 2.22
C PRO A 337 11.67 39.84 3.32
N GLY A 338 12.91 40.17 2.97
CA GLY A 338 13.99 40.26 3.96
C GLY A 338 15.41 40.20 3.38
N VAL A 339 16.37 39.90 4.26
CA VAL A 339 17.76 39.57 3.93
C VAL A 339 18.21 38.35 4.73
N ILE A 340 19.23 37.67 4.22
CA ILE A 340 19.87 36.53 4.86
C ILE A 340 20.97 37.08 5.79
N GLU A 341 20.90 36.82 7.09
CA GLU A 341 21.97 37.12 8.04
C GLU A 341 22.92 35.91 8.17
N PHE A 342 24.21 36.13 7.92
CA PHE A 342 25.31 35.16 8.08
C PHE A 342 26.59 35.88 8.51
N ASP A 343 27.26 35.40 9.57
CA ASP A 343 28.49 35.98 10.12
C ASP A 343 28.49 37.52 10.20
N GLU A 344 27.47 38.08 10.88
CA GLU A 344 27.23 39.53 11.08
C GLU A 344 26.93 40.34 9.81
N ASN A 345 26.96 39.72 8.63
CA ASN A 345 26.67 40.34 7.35
C ASN A 345 25.23 40.04 6.91
N SER A 346 24.68 40.91 6.05
CA SER A 346 23.35 40.78 5.48
C SER A 346 23.44 40.66 3.96
N TYR A 347 22.86 39.60 3.41
CA TYR A 347 22.91 39.27 1.98
C TYR A 347 21.51 39.26 1.39
N ASN A 348 21.35 39.80 0.17
CA ASN A 348 20.05 39.71 -0.52
C ASN A 348 19.79 38.28 -0.99
N SER A 349 20.86 37.57 -1.37
CA SER A 349 20.81 36.16 -1.73
C SER A 349 22.19 35.53 -1.62
N LEU A 350 22.23 34.23 -1.33
CA LEU A 350 23.46 33.43 -1.39
C LEU A 350 23.30 32.36 -2.47
N THR A 351 24.25 32.27 -3.39
CA THR A 351 24.24 31.26 -4.46
C THR A 351 25.37 30.28 -4.20
N CYS A 352 25.07 28.99 -4.17
CA CYS A 352 26.11 27.98 -4.02
C CYS A 352 26.59 27.46 -5.36
N ASP A 353 27.90 27.49 -5.55
CA ASP A 353 28.61 26.69 -6.54
C ASP A 353 29.24 25.50 -5.81
N THR A 354 28.96 24.28 -6.28
CA THR A 354 29.42 23.05 -5.61
C THR A 354 30.94 22.87 -5.58
N LYS A 355 31.70 23.64 -6.36
CA LYS A 355 33.17 23.61 -6.40
C LYS A 355 33.80 24.79 -5.68
N VAL A 356 33.14 25.96 -5.69
CA VAL A 356 33.70 27.20 -5.15
C VAL A 356 33.16 27.51 -3.76
N GLY A 357 31.86 27.29 -3.56
CA GLY A 357 31.14 27.58 -2.31
C GLY A 357 30.00 28.57 -2.48
N TRP A 358 29.58 29.11 -1.35
CA TRP A 358 28.51 30.09 -1.24
C TRP A 358 29.05 31.47 -1.58
N SER A 359 28.42 32.13 -2.55
CA SER A 359 28.74 33.49 -2.96
C SER A 359 27.55 34.42 -2.79
N ASP A 360 27.82 35.69 -2.48
CA ASP A 360 26.80 36.74 -2.42
C ASP A 360 26.29 37.15 -3.82
N GLU A 361 25.35 38.09 -3.88
CA GLU A 361 24.85 38.65 -5.14
C GLU A 361 25.92 39.36 -6.01
N GLY A 362 27.08 39.70 -5.45
CA GLY A 362 28.23 40.25 -6.16
C GLY A 362 29.20 39.19 -6.69
N GLY A 363 28.96 37.91 -6.38
CA GLY A 363 29.83 36.80 -6.73
C GLY A 363 31.03 36.63 -5.79
N LEU A 364 31.07 37.34 -4.65
CA LEU A 364 32.12 37.17 -3.65
C LEU A 364 31.80 35.93 -2.80
N VAL A 365 32.77 35.02 -2.71
CA VAL A 365 32.65 33.79 -1.90
C VAL A 365 32.64 34.15 -0.42
N VAL A 366 31.56 33.81 0.27
CA VAL A 366 31.35 34.06 1.71
C VAL A 366 31.63 32.81 2.56
N ALA A 367 31.48 31.61 2.01
CA ALA A 367 31.81 30.35 2.68
C ALA A 367 32.15 29.27 1.63
N PRO A 368 33.02 28.29 1.94
CA PRO A 368 33.31 27.18 1.03
C PRO A 368 32.11 26.22 0.90
N ALA A 369 32.07 25.40 -0.16
CA ALA A 369 30.90 24.58 -0.49
C ALA A 369 30.61 23.51 0.57
N GLU A 370 31.63 23.00 1.24
CA GLU A 370 31.52 21.97 2.27
C GLU A 370 31.07 22.55 3.62
N TYR A 371 31.00 23.88 3.74
CA TYR A 371 30.58 24.53 4.97
C TYR A 371 29.06 24.59 5.07
N LYS A 372 28.51 23.94 6.09
CA LYS A 372 27.09 24.02 6.41
C LYS A 372 26.75 25.44 6.87
N LEU A 373 25.98 26.18 6.07
CA LEU A 373 25.56 27.53 6.42
C LEU A 373 24.49 27.52 7.51
N PHE A 374 24.72 28.27 8.59
CA PHE A 374 23.70 28.60 9.58
C PHE A 374 23.23 30.03 9.32
N VAL A 375 22.05 30.17 8.71
CA VAL A 375 21.57 31.43 8.17
C VAL A 375 20.20 31.76 8.75
N ASN A 376 19.96 33.03 9.06
CA ASN A 376 18.65 33.51 9.54
C ASN A 376 18.01 34.45 8.53
N CYS A 377 16.71 34.27 8.26
CA CYS A 377 15.96 35.24 7.47
C CYS A 377 15.50 36.38 8.38
N LYS A 378 16.10 37.56 8.21
CA LYS A 378 15.63 38.77 8.87
C LYS A 378 14.63 39.47 7.99
N HIS A 379 13.37 39.40 8.40
CA HIS A 379 12.29 40.01 7.66
C HIS A 379 12.32 41.54 7.76
N PHE A 380 12.25 42.18 6.60
CA PHE A 380 12.02 43.62 6.46
C PHE A 380 10.76 43.81 5.61
N CYS A 381 10.17 44.99 5.68
CA CYS A 381 9.03 45.35 4.85
C CYS A 381 7.82 44.42 5.05
N THR A 382 7.62 43.92 6.27
CA THR A 382 6.47 43.06 6.60
C THR A 382 5.19 43.87 6.75
N THR A 383 4.04 43.28 6.43
CA THR A 383 2.73 43.87 6.67
C THR A 383 1.73 42.78 7.06
N ASN A 384 0.69 43.16 7.81
CA ASN A 384 -0.41 42.25 8.16
C ASN A 384 -1.42 42.10 7.01
N ALA A 385 -1.31 42.93 5.97
CA ALA A 385 -2.13 42.83 4.77
C ALA A 385 -1.73 41.60 3.93
N ASP A 386 -2.72 40.93 3.34
CA ASP A 386 -2.45 39.79 2.46
C ASP A 386 -1.93 40.27 1.10
N VAL A 387 -0.60 40.32 0.99
CA VAL A 387 0.11 40.93 -0.13
C VAL A 387 1.11 39.95 -0.77
N GLU A 388 1.42 40.20 -2.03
CA GLU A 388 2.55 39.65 -2.76
C GLU A 388 3.67 40.69 -2.82
N TYR A 389 4.89 40.22 -2.56
CA TYR A 389 6.08 41.04 -2.69
C TYR A 389 6.75 40.76 -4.03
N LYS A 390 6.92 41.82 -4.84
CA LYS A 390 7.72 41.75 -6.05
C LYS A 390 8.99 42.57 -5.87
N MET A 391 10.13 41.88 -5.78
CA MET A 391 11.44 42.54 -5.71
C MET A 391 11.75 43.24 -7.04
N SER A 392 12.20 44.47 -6.95
CA SER A 392 12.62 45.32 -8.06
C SER A 392 14.13 45.21 -8.27
N SER A 393 14.63 45.63 -9.42
CA SER A 393 16.06 45.57 -9.75
C SER A 393 16.95 46.43 -8.84
N ASP A 394 16.36 47.42 -8.14
CA ASP A 394 17.06 48.27 -7.17
C ASP A 394 17.05 47.70 -5.73
N GLY A 395 16.53 46.48 -5.54
CA GLY A 395 16.39 45.84 -4.23
C GLY A 395 15.19 46.32 -3.40
N SER A 396 14.33 47.19 -3.95
CA SER A 396 13.07 47.57 -3.30
C SER A 396 11.96 46.55 -3.58
N TYR A 397 11.08 46.35 -2.61
CA TYR A 397 9.89 45.53 -2.75
C TYR A 397 8.71 46.39 -3.20
N ASN A 398 8.15 46.08 -4.37
CA ASN A 398 6.82 46.54 -4.76
C ASN A 398 5.78 45.60 -4.15
N VAL A 399 4.86 46.16 -3.38
CA VAL A 399 3.79 45.40 -2.76
C VAL A 399 2.57 45.38 -3.69
N LYS A 400 2.11 44.20 -4.04
CA LYS A 400 0.86 43.96 -4.77
C LYS A 400 -0.05 43.12 -3.91
N PHE A 401 -1.34 43.06 -4.23
CA PHE A 401 -2.22 42.12 -3.53
C PHE A 401 -2.38 40.83 -4.29
N LYS A 402 -2.58 39.74 -3.55
CA LYS A 402 -2.88 38.42 -4.12
C LYS A 402 -4.20 38.42 -4.89
N GLU A 403 -5.15 39.25 -4.48
CA GLU A 403 -6.47 39.35 -5.10
C GLU A 403 -6.69 40.73 -5.75
N PHE A 404 -7.69 40.84 -6.64
CA PHE A 404 -8.15 42.11 -7.21
C PHE A 404 -8.77 43.00 -6.11
N ALA A 405 -7.91 43.66 -5.33
CA ALA A 405 -8.27 44.51 -4.21
C ALA A 405 -7.63 45.89 -4.36
N VAL A 406 -8.27 46.89 -3.76
CA VAL A 406 -7.78 48.26 -3.67
C VAL A 406 -6.95 48.41 -2.39
N MET A 407 -5.83 49.15 -2.48
CA MET A 407 -4.88 49.28 -1.38
C MET A 407 -5.26 50.45 -0.53
N LEU A 408 -5.61 50.19 0.72
CA LEU A 408 -5.98 51.24 1.65
C LEU A 408 -4.89 51.36 2.72
N TYR A 409 -4.33 52.56 2.85
CA TYR A 409 -3.39 52.90 3.91
C TYR A 409 -3.98 53.97 4.82
N ASP A 410 -3.99 53.69 6.11
CA ASP A 410 -4.43 54.62 7.15
C ASP A 410 -3.21 55.41 7.68
N ASP A 411 -3.14 56.71 7.42
CA ASP A 411 -2.06 57.56 7.95
C ASP A 411 -2.35 58.13 9.35
N GLY A 412 -3.47 57.75 9.96
CA GLY A 412 -3.97 58.24 11.24
C GLY A 412 -5.01 59.35 11.13
N THR A 413 -5.25 59.89 9.93
CA THR A 413 -6.33 60.88 9.71
C THR A 413 -7.48 60.29 8.90
N GLU A 414 -7.17 59.58 7.80
CA GLU A 414 -8.16 58.92 6.96
C GLU A 414 -7.53 57.75 6.20
N LYS A 415 -8.36 56.77 5.79
CA LYS A 415 -7.95 55.67 4.91
C LYS A 415 -7.91 56.17 3.48
N LYS A 416 -6.73 56.15 2.86
CA LYS A 416 -6.53 56.57 1.47
C LYS A 416 -6.26 55.38 0.58
N GLU A 417 -6.86 55.40 -0.60
CA GLU A 417 -6.47 54.54 -1.70
C GLU A 417 -5.04 54.85 -2.13
N VAL A 418 -4.23 53.80 -2.25
CA VAL A 418 -2.81 53.83 -2.63
C VAL A 418 -2.67 53.12 -3.96
N LYS A 419 -1.99 53.74 -4.92
CA LYS A 419 -1.74 53.11 -6.23
C LYS A 419 -0.52 52.21 -6.19
N ASN A 420 0.51 52.62 -5.45
CA ASN A 420 1.72 51.83 -5.27
C ASN A 420 2.26 51.96 -3.84
N MET A 421 2.57 50.82 -3.22
CA MET A 421 3.30 50.77 -1.96
C MET A 421 4.63 50.07 -2.19
N THR A 422 5.71 50.76 -1.90
CA THR A 422 7.06 50.21 -2.01
C THR A 422 7.77 50.26 -0.67
N CYS A 423 8.70 49.34 -0.47
CA CYS A 423 9.55 49.34 0.70
C CYS A 423 10.97 48.95 0.33
N SER A 424 11.96 49.70 0.79
CA SER A 424 13.38 49.33 0.66
C SER A 424 14.03 49.32 2.03
N ILE A 425 15.10 48.53 2.18
CA ILE A 425 15.82 48.42 3.45
C ILE A 425 16.31 49.80 3.92
N ARG A 426 16.83 50.62 2.98
CA ARG A 426 17.41 51.94 3.27
C ARG A 426 16.37 53.04 3.47
N ASP A 427 15.33 53.08 2.65
CA ASP A 427 14.39 54.22 2.65
C ASP A 427 13.11 53.95 3.45
N GLY A 428 12.92 52.71 3.92
CA GLY A 428 11.68 52.29 4.55
C GLY A 428 10.50 52.25 3.57
N TRP A 429 9.30 52.49 4.09
CA TRP A 429 8.07 52.44 3.33
C TRP A 429 7.77 53.76 2.60
N LYS A 430 7.33 53.64 1.33
CA LYS A 430 6.88 54.73 0.48
C LYS A 430 5.48 54.45 -0.08
N ARG A 431 4.60 55.44 0.00
CA ARG A 431 3.26 55.48 -0.58
C ARG A 431 3.28 56.36 -1.82
N ASP A 432 2.95 55.79 -2.98
CA ASP A 432 2.92 56.48 -4.27
C ASP A 432 4.22 57.26 -4.57
N GLY A 433 5.36 56.70 -4.17
CA GLY A 433 6.69 57.31 -4.30
C GLY A 433 7.11 58.24 -3.16
N PHE A 434 6.21 58.60 -2.24
CA PHE A 434 6.48 59.49 -1.11
C PHE A 434 6.75 58.70 0.18
N ALA A 435 7.82 59.06 0.90
CA ALA A 435 8.14 58.43 2.19
C ALA A 435 7.03 58.68 3.23
N ILE A 436 6.62 57.64 3.95
CA ILE A 436 5.62 57.74 5.03
C ILE A 436 6.23 57.71 6.44
N GLY A 437 7.56 57.81 6.54
CA GLY A 437 8.28 57.87 7.81
C GLY A 437 8.30 56.56 8.61
N LYS A 438 7.90 55.44 7.98
CA LYS A 438 7.94 54.11 8.60
C LYS A 438 9.20 53.36 8.14
N PRO A 439 10.10 52.97 9.06
CA PRO A 439 11.32 52.26 8.70
C PRO A 439 10.99 50.82 8.23
N SER A 440 11.91 50.23 7.46
CA SER A 440 11.75 48.91 6.85
C SER A 440 11.70 47.77 7.86
N ASN A 441 12.30 47.95 9.03
CA ASN A 441 12.31 46.95 10.11
C ASN A 441 11.03 46.94 10.96
N SER A 442 10.07 47.82 10.68
CA SER A 442 8.78 47.88 11.38
C SER A 442 7.67 47.40 10.46
N PRO A 443 6.81 46.47 10.91
CA PRO A 443 5.69 46.01 10.12
C PRO A 443 4.73 47.17 9.80
N LEU A 444 4.24 47.21 8.56
CA LEU A 444 3.23 48.18 8.13
C LEU A 444 1.84 47.68 8.54
N GLU A 445 1.47 47.89 9.80
CA GLU A 445 0.21 47.43 10.40
C GLU A 445 -1.04 48.09 9.80
N LYS A 446 -0.88 49.30 9.24
CA LYS A 446 -1.99 50.14 8.75
C LYS A 446 -2.30 49.97 7.26
N LEU A 447 -1.67 49.00 6.61
CA LEU A 447 -2.02 48.61 5.25
C LEU A 447 -3.17 47.59 5.32
N SER A 448 -4.18 47.75 4.47
CA SER A 448 -5.26 46.78 4.34
C SER A 448 -5.66 46.61 2.88
N CYS A 449 -5.96 45.37 2.50
CA CYS A 449 -6.54 45.04 1.20
C CYS A 449 -8.05 45.03 1.37
N ARG A 450 -8.77 45.76 0.52
CA ARG A 450 -10.23 45.61 0.46
C ARG A 450 -10.68 45.46 -0.98
N LYS A 451 -11.49 44.44 -1.25
CA LYS A 451 -12.17 44.31 -2.53
C LYS A 451 -13.19 45.43 -2.63
N SER A 452 -13.14 46.17 -3.73
CA SER A 452 -14.17 47.15 -4.03
C SER A 452 -15.40 46.42 -4.59
N CYS A 453 -16.59 46.91 -4.27
CA CYS A 453 -17.85 46.28 -4.66
C CYS A 453 -18.01 46.10 -6.19
N ASP A 454 -17.30 46.91 -6.99
CA ASP A 454 -17.32 46.88 -8.44
C ASP A 454 -16.41 45.78 -9.01
N MET A 455 -15.51 45.22 -8.18
CA MET A 455 -14.57 44.17 -8.56
C MET A 455 -15.06 42.74 -8.32
N HIS A 456 -16.26 42.52 -7.75
CA HIS A 456 -16.81 41.16 -7.63
C HIS A 456 -16.88 40.48 -9.01
N GLN A 457 -16.07 39.44 -9.20
CA GLN A 457 -16.10 38.60 -10.39
C GLN A 457 -16.87 37.32 -10.08
N LYS A 458 -17.83 36.98 -10.94
CA LYS A 458 -18.45 35.67 -10.89
C LYS A 458 -17.42 34.66 -11.38
N ARG A 459 -16.92 33.76 -10.51
CA ARG A 459 -16.11 32.61 -10.95
C ARG A 459 -16.91 31.83 -11.99
N THR A 460 -16.27 31.53 -13.12
CA THR A 460 -16.90 30.85 -14.26
C THR A 460 -17.17 29.36 -14.01
N ASP A 461 -16.57 28.77 -12.99
CA ASP A 461 -16.74 27.35 -12.67
C ASP A 461 -17.91 27.13 -11.69
N VAL A 462 -18.93 26.44 -12.20
CA VAL A 462 -20.23 26.19 -11.55
C VAL A 462 -20.14 25.10 -10.46
N SER A 463 -18.99 24.44 -10.27
CA SER A 463 -18.86 23.30 -9.34
C SER A 463 -18.62 23.66 -7.88
N ASP A 464 -18.23 24.90 -7.57
CA ASP A 464 -17.75 25.28 -6.24
C ASP A 464 -18.67 26.33 -5.59
N ALA A 465 -19.92 25.93 -5.32
CA ALA A 465 -20.93 26.74 -4.61
C ALA A 465 -20.45 27.26 -3.24
N ASP A 466 -19.49 26.58 -2.63
CA ASP A 466 -18.95 26.90 -1.31
C ASP A 466 -17.78 27.91 -1.35
N LYS A 467 -17.32 28.30 -2.55
CA LYS A 467 -16.23 29.29 -2.75
C LYS A 467 -16.72 30.63 -3.28
N TRP A 468 -18.03 30.88 -3.23
CA TRP A 468 -18.56 32.18 -3.62
C TRP A 468 -18.12 33.20 -2.57
N GLU A 469 -17.59 34.34 -3.02
CA GLU A 469 -17.31 35.45 -2.12
C GLU A 469 -18.59 35.77 -1.33
N ASP A 470 -18.46 35.89 0.00
CA ASP A 470 -19.55 36.16 0.93
C ASP A 470 -20.53 37.16 0.33
N GLY A 471 -21.70 36.67 -0.11
CA GLY A 471 -22.80 37.53 -0.50
C GLY A 471 -23.11 37.67 -1.98
N LEU A 472 -22.66 36.85 -2.92
CA LEU A 472 -23.35 36.74 -4.21
C LEU A 472 -23.89 35.32 -4.34
N THR A 473 -25.18 35.10 -4.07
CA THR A 473 -25.82 33.81 -4.38
C THR A 473 -26.00 33.63 -5.90
N ASP A 474 -26.15 32.39 -6.37
CA ASP A 474 -26.49 32.04 -7.77
C ASP A 474 -27.69 32.81 -8.35
N SER A 475 -28.53 33.30 -7.45
CA SER A 475 -29.75 34.04 -7.68
C SER A 475 -29.53 35.55 -7.86
N ALA A 476 -28.30 36.08 -7.77
CA ALA A 476 -28.00 37.48 -8.08
C ALA A 476 -27.30 37.61 -9.45
N GLU A 477 -27.72 38.60 -10.24
CA GLU A 477 -27.11 39.02 -11.51
C GLU A 477 -26.48 40.39 -11.38
N LYS A 478 -25.23 40.50 -11.84
CA LYS A 478 -24.51 41.76 -11.97
C LYS A 478 -24.71 42.31 -13.40
N LYS A 479 -25.30 43.49 -13.51
CA LYS A 479 -25.46 44.24 -14.77
C LYS A 479 -24.58 45.48 -14.75
N LYS A 480 -23.74 45.65 -15.76
CA LYS A 480 -22.92 46.86 -15.91
C LYS A 480 -23.84 48.06 -16.21
N LEU A 481 -23.68 49.16 -15.48
CA LEU A 481 -24.38 50.41 -15.75
C LEU A 481 -23.61 51.23 -16.81
N SER A 482 -24.29 52.18 -17.47
CA SER A 482 -23.69 53.05 -18.50
C SER A 482 -22.68 54.06 -17.94
N HIS A 483 -22.63 54.22 -16.61
CA HIS A 483 -21.67 55.03 -15.86
C HIS A 483 -20.95 54.11 -14.88
N ASP A 484 -19.65 54.35 -14.64
CA ASP A 484 -18.72 53.49 -13.89
C ASP A 484 -19.32 52.93 -12.58
N GLY A 485 -19.88 51.72 -12.68
CA GLY A 485 -20.62 51.06 -11.62
C GLY A 485 -21.40 49.85 -12.13
N PHE A 486 -21.94 49.08 -11.20
CA PHE A 486 -22.72 47.87 -11.49
C PHE A 486 -23.98 47.83 -10.66
N ARG A 487 -25.03 47.25 -11.24
CA ARG A 487 -26.30 46.98 -10.60
C ARG A 487 -26.39 45.49 -10.29
N ILE A 488 -26.61 45.16 -9.03
CA ILE A 488 -26.85 43.81 -8.54
C ILE A 488 -28.36 43.64 -8.42
N GLU A 489 -28.92 42.65 -9.11
CA GLU A 489 -30.35 42.38 -9.16
C GLU A 489 -30.59 40.91 -8.83
N CYS A 490 -31.63 40.56 -8.08
CA CYS A 490 -32.01 39.15 -7.96
C CYS A 490 -32.61 38.66 -9.29
N LYS A 491 -32.12 37.53 -9.81
CA LYS A 491 -32.68 36.81 -10.96
C LYS A 491 -34.15 36.52 -10.69
N ASN A 492 -35.02 37.10 -11.50
CA ASN A 492 -36.40 36.65 -11.55
C ASN A 492 -36.41 35.24 -12.16
N ASN A 493 -36.62 34.22 -11.34
CA ASN A 493 -36.84 32.87 -11.83
C ASN A 493 -38.03 32.89 -12.82
N ARG A 494 -37.76 32.51 -14.07
CA ARG A 494 -38.73 32.55 -15.18
C ARG A 494 -39.96 31.65 -14.99
N PHE A 495 -40.01 30.86 -13.92
CA PHE A 495 -41.12 29.97 -13.60
C PHE A 495 -41.90 30.51 -12.39
N GLY A 496 -42.89 31.38 -12.63
CA GLY A 496 -44.00 31.58 -11.69
C GLY A 496 -44.33 32.99 -11.18
N GLY A 497 -43.60 34.05 -11.57
CA GLY A 497 -43.97 35.43 -11.21
C GLY A 497 -43.74 35.83 -9.75
N HIS A 498 -43.03 35.02 -8.97
CA HIS A 498 -42.58 35.40 -7.63
C HIS A 498 -41.44 36.41 -7.73
N LYS A 499 -41.57 37.54 -7.02
CA LYS A 499 -40.51 38.54 -6.89
C LYS A 499 -39.55 38.09 -5.80
N SER A 500 -38.28 37.87 -6.13
CA SER A 500 -37.26 37.64 -5.10
C SER A 500 -36.97 38.96 -4.36
N LEU A 501 -36.84 38.88 -3.04
CA LEU A 501 -36.41 40.00 -2.18
C LEU A 501 -34.91 39.90 -1.97
N MET A 502 -34.27 41.04 -1.71
CA MET A 502 -32.84 41.10 -1.46
C MET A 502 -32.59 41.49 0.00
N LYS A 503 -31.66 40.80 0.67
CA LYS A 503 -31.11 41.22 1.96
C LYS A 503 -29.67 41.66 1.77
N LEU A 504 -29.28 42.76 2.41
CA LEU A 504 -27.90 43.23 2.54
C LEU A 504 -27.55 43.17 4.02
N ASN A 505 -26.55 42.37 4.41
CA ASN A 505 -26.18 42.14 5.81
C ASN A 505 -27.37 41.75 6.70
N GLY A 506 -28.23 40.86 6.18
CA GLY A 506 -29.43 40.38 6.87
C GLY A 506 -30.63 41.32 6.87
N LYS A 507 -30.48 42.58 6.42
CA LYS A 507 -31.57 43.56 6.33
C LYS A 507 -32.17 43.59 4.94
N PHE A 508 -33.50 43.60 4.84
CA PHE A 508 -34.18 43.72 3.56
C PHE A 508 -33.90 45.08 2.91
N VAL A 509 -33.50 45.02 1.64
CA VAL A 509 -33.26 46.17 0.78
C VAL A 509 -34.10 46.03 -0.49
N TYR A 510 -34.17 47.09 -1.30
CA TYR A 510 -34.78 47.00 -2.61
C TYR A 510 -34.08 45.92 -3.45
N SER A 511 -34.83 45.29 -4.36
CA SER A 511 -34.35 44.19 -5.22
C SER A 511 -33.23 44.58 -6.19
N HIS A 512 -32.72 45.81 -6.12
CA HIS A 512 -31.64 46.34 -6.92
C HIS A 512 -30.69 47.14 -6.02
N LEU A 513 -29.41 46.76 -6.03
CA LEU A 513 -28.32 47.50 -5.39
C LEU A 513 -27.41 48.04 -6.48
N ASN A 514 -27.15 49.34 -6.46
CA ASN A 514 -26.11 49.94 -7.27
C ASN A 514 -24.83 49.99 -6.44
N CYS A 515 -23.75 49.45 -6.98
CA CYS A 515 -22.40 49.65 -6.46
C CYS A 515 -21.66 50.60 -7.40
N ASN A 516 -21.12 51.69 -6.87
CA ASN A 516 -20.27 52.65 -7.57
C ASN A 516 -19.26 53.27 -6.59
N GLU A 517 -18.56 54.33 -7.00
CA GLU A 517 -17.59 55.04 -6.14
C GLU A 517 -18.16 55.54 -4.81
N ARG A 518 -19.49 55.69 -4.68
CA ARG A 518 -20.16 56.10 -3.44
C ARG A 518 -20.51 54.93 -2.51
N GLY A 519 -20.25 53.68 -2.89
CA GLY A 519 -20.63 52.50 -2.11
C GLY A 519 -21.86 51.76 -2.62
N TYR A 520 -22.40 50.91 -1.75
CA TYR A 520 -23.66 50.20 -2.01
C TYR A 520 -24.82 51.17 -1.77
N THR A 521 -25.58 51.44 -2.82
CA THR A 521 -26.77 52.28 -2.78
C THR A 521 -27.98 51.52 -3.29
N ASP A 522 -29.17 51.84 -2.81
CA ASP A 522 -30.39 51.29 -3.40
C ASP A 522 -30.75 51.96 -4.74
N LYS A 523 -31.89 51.57 -5.33
CA LYS A 523 -32.40 52.15 -6.57
C LYS A 523 -32.73 53.66 -6.49
N TYR A 524 -32.86 54.22 -5.29
CA TYR A 524 -33.12 55.64 -5.04
C TYR A 524 -31.84 56.43 -4.71
N GLY A 525 -30.69 55.75 -4.65
CA GLY A 525 -29.41 56.37 -4.29
C GLY A 525 -29.19 56.48 -2.78
N THR A 526 -30.04 55.83 -1.96
CA THR A 526 -29.82 55.77 -0.50
C THR A 526 -28.55 54.98 -0.22
N TYR A 527 -27.61 55.57 0.50
CA TYR A 527 -26.37 54.91 0.93
C TYR A 527 -26.66 53.82 1.97
N LEU A 528 -26.13 52.62 1.74
CA LEU A 528 -26.35 51.44 2.57
C LEU A 528 -25.07 50.92 3.23
N ALA A 529 -23.94 50.97 2.52
CA ALA A 529 -22.62 50.55 3.00
C ALA A 529 -21.49 51.15 2.13
N ASP A 530 -20.28 51.25 2.68
CA ASP A 530 -19.11 51.72 1.93
C ASP A 530 -18.75 50.73 0.81
N ARG A 531 -18.12 51.21 -0.29
CA ARG A 531 -17.74 50.35 -1.42
C ARG A 531 -16.73 49.27 -1.02
N PHE A 532 -16.05 49.43 0.11
CA PHE A 532 -15.06 48.50 0.64
C PHE A 532 -15.54 47.72 1.85
N ASP A 533 -16.76 47.96 2.34
CA ASP A 533 -17.26 47.19 3.48
C ASP A 533 -17.62 45.77 3.04
N PRO A 534 -17.31 44.75 3.87
CA PRO A 534 -17.80 43.41 3.60
C PRO A 534 -19.32 43.41 3.69
N VAL A 535 -19.99 43.04 2.59
CA VAL A 535 -21.45 42.93 2.56
C VAL A 535 -21.90 41.56 2.10
N LYS A 536 -22.88 41.01 2.80
CA LYS A 536 -23.56 39.76 2.44
C LYS A 536 -24.86 40.09 1.69
N ILE A 537 -24.96 39.74 0.40
CA ILE A 537 -26.19 39.89 -0.39
C ILE A 537 -26.88 38.52 -0.52
N GLU A 538 -28.11 38.44 -0.04
CA GLU A 538 -28.93 37.22 -0.14
C GLU A 538 -30.19 37.52 -0.97
N CYS A 539 -30.43 36.71 -2.00
CA CYS A 539 -31.71 36.73 -2.72
C CYS A 539 -32.62 35.68 -2.11
N VAL A 540 -33.69 36.11 -1.44
CA VAL A 540 -34.65 35.22 -0.78
C VAL A 540 -35.96 35.19 -1.57
N ASP A 541 -36.51 34.01 -1.75
CA ASP A 541 -37.82 33.84 -2.38
C ASP A 541 -38.91 34.41 -1.46
N ALA A 542 -39.73 35.32 -1.98
CA ALA A 542 -40.92 35.76 -1.29
C ALA A 542 -41.95 34.63 -1.31
N LEU A 543 -41.85 33.69 -0.37
CA LEU A 543 -42.82 32.59 -0.17
C LEU A 543 -44.18 33.08 0.34
N CYS A 544 -44.36 34.38 0.58
CA CYS A 544 -45.66 34.95 0.84
C CYS A 544 -46.49 34.99 -0.45
N LYS A 545 -47.38 34.01 -0.64
CA LYS A 545 -48.63 34.27 -1.37
C LYS A 545 -49.36 35.36 -0.60
N ILE A 546 -49.29 36.60 -1.07
CA ILE A 546 -50.25 37.62 -0.67
C ILE A 546 -51.62 37.06 -1.07
N PRO A 547 -52.54 36.77 -0.12
CA PRO A 547 -53.90 36.43 -0.46
C PRO A 547 -54.50 37.71 -1.02
N SER A 548 -54.57 37.82 -2.35
CA SER A 548 -55.42 38.75 -3.12
C SER A 548 -56.01 39.93 -2.34
N ALA A 549 -55.14 40.82 -1.82
CA ALA A 549 -55.53 42.08 -1.20
C ALA A 549 -54.93 43.19 -2.05
N LYS A 550 -55.74 43.67 -2.98
CA LYS A 550 -55.35 44.51 -4.11
C LYS A 550 -55.08 45.98 -3.74
N SER A 551 -54.78 46.33 -2.48
CA SER A 551 -54.81 47.76 -2.09
C SER A 551 -53.84 48.28 -1.01
N LEU A 552 -52.79 47.57 -0.58
CA LEU A 552 -51.95 48.08 0.53
C LEU A 552 -50.42 48.00 0.34
N CYS A 553 -49.91 47.97 -0.90
CA CYS A 553 -48.46 47.96 -1.15
C CYS A 553 -47.86 49.34 -1.51
N ASN A 554 -48.42 50.45 -1.00
CA ASN A 554 -47.88 51.80 -1.25
C ASN A 554 -47.31 52.53 -0.02
N SER A 555 -47.22 51.91 1.15
CA SER A 555 -46.45 52.48 2.27
C SER A 555 -45.60 51.40 2.93
N ILE A 556 -44.30 51.40 2.61
CA ILE A 556 -43.30 50.65 3.34
C ILE A 556 -42.79 51.57 4.44
N ASP A 557 -43.46 51.55 5.57
CA ASP A 557 -42.90 51.97 6.85
C ASP A 557 -43.48 51.00 7.89
N HIS A 558 -42.63 50.09 8.37
CA HIS A 558 -42.90 49.01 9.34
C HIS A 558 -43.67 47.76 8.85
N MET A 559 -42.95 46.64 8.70
CA MET A 559 -43.54 45.28 8.69
C MET A 559 -43.12 44.54 9.97
N PRO A 560 -44.07 44.01 10.77
CA PRO A 560 -43.78 43.13 11.90
C PRO A 560 -43.54 41.67 11.45
N GLU A 561 -42.87 40.93 12.32
CA GLU A 561 -42.40 39.54 12.18
C GLU A 561 -43.49 38.56 11.69
N TYR A 562 -43.13 37.67 10.75
CA TYR A 562 -44.00 36.61 10.23
C TYR A 562 -43.53 35.24 10.71
N GLU A 563 -44.40 34.49 11.40
CA GLU A 563 -44.25 33.05 11.68
C GLU A 563 -44.93 32.20 10.60
N CYS A 564 -44.29 31.10 10.18
CA CYS A 564 -44.86 30.12 9.25
C CYS A 564 -45.52 28.97 10.02
N ASP A 565 -46.77 28.66 9.68
CA ASP A 565 -47.54 27.52 10.19
C ASP A 565 -47.06 26.20 9.54
N SER A 566 -46.57 25.25 10.35
CA SER A 566 -45.95 24.00 9.86
C SER A 566 -46.85 22.78 10.09
N ALA A 567 -47.29 22.13 9.01
CA ALA A 567 -47.87 20.79 9.06
C ALA A 567 -47.11 19.85 8.11
N ASP A 568 -46.02 19.24 8.60
CA ASP A 568 -45.25 18.20 7.90
C ASP A 568 -45.43 16.84 8.65
N TYR A 569 -45.55 15.72 7.92
CA TYR A 569 -45.66 14.35 8.46
C TYR A 569 -44.44 13.49 8.05
N PHE A 570 -44.06 12.49 8.87
CA PHE A 570 -42.87 11.62 8.70
C PHE A 570 -43.20 10.12 8.69
N TYR A 571 -42.40 9.30 7.97
CA TYR A 571 -42.53 7.83 7.82
C TYR A 571 -41.15 7.12 7.90
N PHE A 572 -41.11 5.82 8.21
CA PHE A 572 -39.88 5.02 8.24
C PHE A 572 -39.34 4.67 6.83
N TYR A 573 -38.01 4.62 6.69
CA TYR A 573 -37.35 4.17 5.45
C TYR A 573 -37.40 2.63 5.36
N GLY A 574 -37.96 2.11 4.25
CA GLY A 574 -38.07 0.67 3.99
C GLY A 574 -39.36 0.01 4.47
N ASP A 575 -40.28 0.75 5.09
CA ASP A 575 -41.62 0.26 5.40
C ASP A 575 -42.51 0.28 4.15
N ALA A 576 -42.90 -0.91 3.67
CA ALA A 576 -43.77 -1.05 2.50
C ALA A 576 -45.20 -0.53 2.74
N ASN A 577 -45.62 -0.39 4.01
CA ASN A 577 -46.99 -0.04 4.40
C ASN A 577 -47.16 1.43 4.83
N GLN A 578 -46.08 2.20 4.96
CA GLN A 578 -46.08 3.63 5.32
C GLN A 578 -46.90 3.95 6.58
N GLU A 579 -46.68 3.23 7.67
CA GLU A 579 -47.36 3.55 8.93
C GLU A 579 -46.79 4.84 9.56
N LYS A 580 -47.70 5.71 10.04
CA LYS A 580 -47.37 7.05 10.57
C LYS A 580 -46.70 6.95 11.93
N ILE A 581 -45.61 7.67 12.14
CA ILE A 581 -44.88 7.66 13.43
C ILE A 581 -45.57 8.63 14.42
N PRO A 582 -45.97 8.17 15.62
CA PRO A 582 -46.65 9.01 16.60
C PRO A 582 -45.72 9.79 17.55
N ASN A 583 -44.41 9.53 17.55
CA ASN A 583 -43.45 10.19 18.45
C ASN A 583 -42.08 10.44 17.79
N ILE A 584 -41.59 11.67 17.86
CA ILE A 584 -40.49 12.23 17.04
C ILE A 584 -39.11 12.06 17.72
N ASN A 585 -39.07 11.53 18.95
CA ASN A 585 -37.84 11.53 19.77
C ASN A 585 -36.86 10.38 19.48
N HIS A 586 -37.11 9.55 18.48
CA HIS A 586 -36.21 8.46 18.08
C HIS A 586 -36.05 8.46 16.55
N LEU A 587 -35.16 9.29 15.99
CA LEU A 587 -34.82 9.21 14.57
C LEU A 587 -33.33 9.50 14.31
N LEU A 588 -32.64 8.44 13.86
CA LEU A 588 -31.43 8.48 13.06
C LEU A 588 -31.77 9.05 11.67
N CYS A 589 -31.04 10.09 11.28
CA CYS A 589 -30.93 10.70 9.95
C CYS A 589 -32.03 10.37 8.91
N VAL A 590 -32.98 11.30 8.70
CA VAL A 590 -33.93 11.24 7.57
C VAL A 590 -33.72 12.45 6.66
N ARG A 591 -33.44 12.20 5.36
CA ARG A 591 -33.41 13.25 4.33
C ARG A 591 -34.82 13.49 3.80
N LYS A 592 -35.20 14.77 3.65
CA LYS A 592 -36.49 15.22 3.10
C LYS A 592 -36.68 14.67 1.68
N HIS A 593 -37.68 13.81 1.47
CA HIS A 593 -38.05 13.34 0.12
C HIS A 593 -38.67 14.50 -0.67
N CYS A 594 -38.13 14.78 -1.86
CA CYS A 594 -38.73 15.75 -2.77
C CYS A 594 -40.03 15.17 -3.34
N THR A 595 -41.19 15.74 -2.99
CA THR A 595 -42.53 15.28 -3.42
C THR A 595 -42.76 15.37 -4.93
N THR A 596 -41.82 15.96 -5.68
CA THR A 596 -41.87 16.07 -7.14
C THR A 596 -41.54 14.75 -7.86
N CYS A 597 -40.84 13.81 -7.21
CA CYS A 597 -40.48 12.53 -7.81
C CYS A 597 -41.63 11.51 -7.84
N SER A 598 -42.59 11.61 -6.91
CA SER A 598 -43.77 10.73 -6.85
C SER A 598 -44.75 10.90 -8.03
N LYS A 599 -44.63 11.96 -8.82
CA LYS A 599 -45.50 12.18 -10.00
C LYS A 599 -44.93 11.62 -11.31
N LEU A 600 -43.67 11.18 -11.35
CA LEU A 600 -43.05 10.64 -12.56
C LEU A 600 -43.17 9.10 -12.67
N ALA A 601 -43.41 8.39 -11.57
CA ALA A 601 -43.62 6.93 -11.56
C ALA A 601 -44.98 6.48 -12.13
N LYS A 602 -45.91 7.40 -12.45
CA LYS A 602 -47.23 7.06 -13.02
C LYS A 602 -47.33 7.15 -14.55
N ARG A 603 -46.23 7.43 -15.27
CA ARG A 603 -46.22 7.34 -16.73
C ARG A 603 -45.03 6.49 -17.17
N GLY A 604 -45.34 5.24 -17.50
CA GLY A 604 -44.39 4.21 -17.93
C GLY A 604 -43.61 4.58 -19.19
N ALA A 605 -42.57 5.40 -19.02
CA ALA A 605 -41.51 5.58 -19.99
C ALA A 605 -40.24 5.03 -19.35
N GLY A 606 -39.75 3.90 -19.89
CA GLY A 606 -38.46 3.33 -19.51
C GLY A 606 -37.35 4.32 -19.80
N ILE A 607 -36.75 4.86 -18.74
CA ILE A 607 -35.48 5.57 -18.79
C ILE A 607 -34.55 4.78 -17.88
N GLY A 608 -33.45 4.28 -18.46
CA GLY A 608 -32.45 3.47 -17.80
C GLY A 608 -31.85 4.17 -16.57
N VAL A 609 -31.55 3.37 -15.56
CA VAL A 609 -31.04 3.76 -14.24
C VAL A 609 -29.53 4.02 -14.33
N ASP A 610 -29.10 4.95 -15.18
CA ASP A 610 -27.67 5.22 -15.41
C ASP A 610 -27.17 6.54 -14.77
N ASN A 611 -28.00 7.25 -14.01
CA ASN A 611 -27.59 8.47 -13.29
C ASN A 611 -27.92 8.42 -11.80
N TYR A 612 -27.36 7.43 -11.11
CA TYR A 612 -27.16 7.48 -9.66
C TYR A 612 -25.66 7.55 -9.37
N SER A 613 -25.23 8.63 -8.73
CA SER A 613 -23.94 8.65 -8.01
C SER A 613 -24.24 8.65 -6.51
N PRO A 614 -23.88 7.59 -5.76
CA PRO A 614 -23.95 7.65 -4.30
C PRO A 614 -23.08 8.80 -3.81
N GLY A 615 -23.60 9.60 -2.86
CA GLY A 615 -22.79 10.63 -2.20
C GLY A 615 -21.67 9.95 -1.40
N THR A 616 -20.46 10.48 -1.48
CA THR A 616 -19.35 9.98 -0.66
C THR A 616 -19.54 10.44 0.79
N PRO A 617 -19.03 9.68 1.78
CA PRO A 617 -19.00 10.09 3.18
C PRO A 617 -18.44 11.51 3.42
N GLU A 618 -17.55 12.00 2.55
CA GLU A 618 -17.04 13.37 2.58
C GLU A 618 -18.15 14.44 2.47
N LYS A 619 -19.24 14.18 1.74
CA LYS A 619 -20.36 15.12 1.60
C LYS A 619 -21.27 15.18 2.83
N CYS A 620 -21.13 14.26 3.77
CA CYS A 620 -21.91 14.21 5.01
C CYS A 620 -21.21 14.92 6.18
N ALA A 621 -19.93 15.26 6.06
CA ALA A 621 -19.09 15.63 7.21
C ALA A 621 -18.90 17.15 7.44
N MET A 622 -19.56 18.01 6.66
CA MET A 622 -19.36 19.46 6.74
C MET A 622 -20.63 20.18 7.18
N ASP A 623 -20.93 20.18 8.48
CA ASP A 623 -21.46 21.39 9.12
C ASP A 623 -21.36 21.29 10.65
N THR A 624 -21.37 22.46 11.29
CA THR A 624 -21.33 22.69 12.75
C THR A 624 -22.13 21.67 13.58
N CYS A 625 -21.74 21.48 14.85
CA CYS A 625 -22.29 20.59 15.91
C CYS A 625 -23.81 20.68 16.21
N SER A 626 -24.61 21.20 15.28
CA SER A 626 -26.06 21.35 15.35
C SER A 626 -26.81 20.08 14.92
N TYR A 627 -26.15 19.10 14.29
CA TYR A 627 -26.74 17.79 13.96
C TYR A 627 -25.81 16.68 14.45
N VAL A 628 -26.34 15.73 15.24
CA VAL A 628 -25.61 14.53 15.69
C VAL A 628 -25.38 13.65 14.46
N LEU A 629 -24.26 13.88 13.79
CA LEU A 629 -23.79 13.06 12.69
C LEU A 629 -23.15 11.82 13.30
N GLN A 630 -23.79 10.65 13.12
CA GLN A 630 -23.20 9.36 13.48
C GLN A 630 -22.65 8.72 12.21
N CYS A 631 -21.35 8.41 12.20
CA CYS A 631 -20.78 7.60 11.13
C CYS A 631 -21.34 6.18 11.18
N PRO A 632 -21.71 5.59 10.03
CA PRO A 632 -21.98 4.15 9.96
C PRO A 632 -20.78 3.40 10.55
N ASN A 633 -21.02 2.57 11.56
CA ASN A 633 -20.00 1.79 12.29
C ASN A 633 -19.00 2.60 13.13
N ASN A 634 -19.23 3.89 13.40
CA ASN A 634 -18.35 4.72 14.25
C ASN A 634 -16.88 4.76 13.78
N LEU A 635 -16.65 4.74 12.47
CA LEU A 635 -15.33 4.84 11.86
C LEU A 635 -15.11 6.25 11.33
N TRP A 636 -14.02 6.87 11.78
CA TRP A 636 -13.72 8.27 11.51
C TRP A 636 -12.28 8.45 11.04
N MET A 637 -12.05 9.40 10.15
CA MET A 637 -10.78 10.12 10.09
C MET A 637 -10.97 11.44 10.84
N VAL A 638 -10.18 11.69 11.87
CA VAL A 638 -10.29 12.88 12.72
C VAL A 638 -9.01 13.68 12.71
N LYS A 639 -9.14 14.99 12.81
CA LYS A 639 -8.06 15.96 12.93
C LYS A 639 -8.09 16.56 14.33
N ARG A 640 -7.17 16.13 15.18
CA ARG A 640 -7.14 16.56 16.60
C ARG A 640 -6.54 17.96 16.74
N ALA A 641 -7.06 18.73 17.70
CA ALA A 641 -6.40 19.94 18.16
C ALA A 641 -5.37 19.56 19.23
N THR A 642 -4.08 19.69 18.91
CA THR A 642 -3.02 19.48 19.91
C THR A 642 -2.98 20.71 20.81
N LYS A 643 -3.62 20.63 21.98
CA LYS A 643 -3.62 21.73 22.94
C LYS A 643 -2.21 21.87 23.53
N MET A 644 -1.42 22.85 23.07
CA MET A 644 -0.27 23.32 23.84
C MET A 644 -0.80 23.93 25.13
N LEU A 645 -0.54 23.28 26.25
CA LEU A 645 -0.88 23.81 27.57
C LEU A 645 -0.23 25.20 27.71
N ASP A 646 -1.04 26.20 28.08
CA ASP A 646 -0.68 27.53 28.57
C ASP A 646 -0.65 28.76 27.63
N MET A 647 -1.29 28.76 26.45
CA MET A 647 -1.56 30.01 25.71
C MET A 647 -3.02 30.18 25.23
N PRO A 648 -3.56 31.42 25.20
CA PRO A 648 -4.84 31.71 24.54
C PRO A 648 -4.69 31.55 23.02
N ILE A 649 -5.37 30.54 22.47
CA ILE A 649 -5.16 30.06 21.10
C ILE A 649 -6.01 30.86 20.09
N SER A 650 -5.34 31.43 19.08
CA SER A 650 -5.95 31.70 17.77
C SER A 650 -5.99 30.39 16.98
N LEU A 651 -7.14 29.99 16.43
CA LEU A 651 -7.31 28.72 15.71
C LEU A 651 -6.35 28.53 14.52
N SER A 652 -5.67 29.59 14.06
CA SER A 652 -4.83 29.59 12.87
C SER A 652 -3.40 29.03 13.04
N THR A 653 -2.98 28.65 14.26
CA THR A 653 -1.58 28.22 14.53
C THR A 653 -1.45 26.87 15.26
N VAL A 654 -2.51 26.06 15.30
CA VAL A 654 -2.46 24.75 15.98
C VAL A 654 -1.93 23.68 15.02
N GLU A 655 -0.87 22.96 15.41
CA GLU A 655 -0.45 21.76 14.69
C GLU A 655 -1.56 20.69 14.79
N HIS A 656 -2.00 20.24 13.63
CA HIS A 656 -3.06 19.26 13.49
C HIS A 656 -2.48 17.90 13.10
N SER A 657 -2.85 16.85 13.84
CA SER A 657 -2.59 15.47 13.44
C SER A 657 -3.88 14.84 12.91
N GLU A 658 -3.84 14.37 11.66
CA GLU A 658 -4.89 13.52 11.10
C GLU A 658 -4.63 12.06 11.47
N GLU A 659 -5.65 11.41 12.01
CA GLU A 659 -5.59 9.99 12.37
C GLU A 659 -6.95 9.31 12.18
N GLN A 660 -6.90 8.01 11.90
CA GLN A 660 -8.10 7.18 11.91
C GLN A 660 -8.52 6.94 13.37
N TYR A 661 -9.82 6.92 13.63
CA TYR A 661 -10.40 6.74 14.95
C TYR A 661 -11.61 5.81 14.89
N VAL A 662 -11.68 4.87 15.83
CA VAL A 662 -12.84 3.99 16.05
C VAL A 662 -13.47 4.36 17.37
N GLY A 663 -14.72 4.80 17.34
CA GLY A 663 -15.47 5.10 18.55
C GLY A 663 -16.49 6.20 18.35
N GLU A 664 -17.24 6.45 19.40
CA GLU A 664 -18.22 7.53 19.40
C GLU A 664 -17.49 8.87 19.38
N VAL A 665 -17.96 9.76 18.50
CA VAL A 665 -17.60 11.17 18.51
C VAL A 665 -18.86 11.94 18.85
N THR A 666 -18.78 12.76 19.89
CA THR A 666 -19.94 13.47 20.43
C THR A 666 -19.71 14.96 20.41
N CYS A 667 -20.78 15.74 20.46
CA CYS A 667 -20.66 17.18 20.61
C CYS A 667 -20.53 17.54 22.10
N SER A 668 -19.55 18.38 22.46
CA SER A 668 -19.42 18.89 23.81
C SER A 668 -20.67 19.64 24.22
N SER A 669 -21.29 19.21 25.33
CA SER A 669 -22.39 19.91 25.97
C SER A 669 -21.95 21.16 26.74
N LYS A 670 -20.64 21.36 26.93
CA LYS A 670 -20.04 22.46 27.69
C LYS A 670 -19.23 23.38 26.76
N GLY A 671 -19.82 24.50 26.36
CA GLY A 671 -19.14 25.59 25.64
C GLY A 671 -18.81 25.27 24.18
N ASN A 672 -19.02 26.26 23.31
CA ASN A 672 -18.61 26.33 21.90
C ASN A 672 -19.00 25.22 20.91
N LYS A 673 -19.84 24.24 21.27
CA LYS A 673 -20.33 23.22 20.30
C LYS A 673 -19.15 22.56 19.54
N GLU A 674 -18.16 22.10 20.30
CA GLU A 674 -16.96 21.47 19.73
C GLU A 674 -17.12 19.94 19.68
N TRP A 675 -16.59 19.30 18.65
CA TRP A 675 -16.58 17.85 18.54
C TRP A 675 -15.54 17.27 19.50
N ILE A 676 -15.93 16.25 20.29
CA ILE A 676 -15.07 15.62 21.28
C ILE A 676 -15.11 14.09 21.21
N ILE A 677 -13.96 13.48 21.50
CA ILE A 677 -13.78 12.05 21.76
C ILE A 677 -13.66 11.83 23.27
N ASN A 678 -14.22 10.72 23.75
CA ASN A 678 -14.23 10.32 25.16
C ASN A 678 -14.87 11.37 26.07
N ALA A 679 -16.13 11.73 25.80
CA ALA A 679 -16.85 12.76 26.57
C ALA A 679 -16.94 12.47 28.07
N ASP A 680 -16.90 11.20 28.46
CA ASP A 680 -16.91 10.77 29.87
C ASP A 680 -15.52 10.79 30.54
N SER A 681 -14.45 11.09 29.80
CA SER A 681 -13.10 11.25 30.36
C SER A 681 -12.95 12.61 31.04
N ASP A 682 -12.18 12.67 32.12
CA ASP A 682 -11.77 13.93 32.76
C ASP A 682 -11.04 14.88 31.78
N ASN A 683 -10.48 14.31 30.70
CA ASN A 683 -9.82 15.03 29.62
C ASN A 683 -10.40 14.61 28.26
N PRO A 684 -11.53 15.20 27.80
CA PRO A 684 -12.06 14.95 26.47
C PRO A 684 -11.11 15.50 25.41
N THR A 685 -10.93 14.76 24.31
CA THR A 685 -10.07 15.20 23.20
C THR A 685 -10.88 16.01 22.19
N LEU A 686 -10.41 17.21 21.86
CA LEU A 686 -11.04 18.09 20.87
C LEU A 686 -10.68 17.69 19.43
N ILE A 687 -11.71 17.66 18.58
CA ILE A 687 -11.60 17.43 17.13
C ILE A 687 -11.98 18.72 16.40
N VAL A 688 -11.11 19.13 15.47
CA VAL A 688 -11.32 20.31 14.63
C VAL A 688 -12.14 19.94 13.39
N GLU A 689 -11.81 18.80 12.78
CA GLU A 689 -12.45 18.27 11.58
C GLU A 689 -12.57 16.75 11.71
N GLY A 690 -13.66 16.16 11.23
CA GLY A 690 -13.83 14.71 11.22
C GLY A 690 -14.77 14.27 10.10
N TYR A 691 -14.44 13.18 9.42
CA TYR A 691 -15.29 12.59 8.38
C TYR A 691 -15.37 11.07 8.49
N CYS A 692 -16.48 10.50 8.01
CA CYS A 692 -16.69 9.06 8.08
C CYS A 692 -15.83 8.33 7.06
N ILE A 693 -15.25 7.21 7.47
CA ILE A 693 -14.49 6.31 6.59
C ILE A 693 -15.16 4.93 6.58
N SER A 694 -14.97 4.18 5.48
CA SER A 694 -15.61 2.86 5.31
C SER A 694 -14.83 1.72 5.95
N SER A 695 -13.54 1.92 6.27
CA SER A 695 -12.68 0.94 6.90
C SER A 695 -11.50 1.59 7.64
N VAL A 696 -10.87 0.86 8.56
CA VAL A 696 -9.68 1.32 9.32
C VAL A 696 -8.48 0.38 9.19
N GLU A 697 -7.29 0.94 9.40
CA GLU A 697 -6.02 0.24 9.59
C GLU A 697 -5.89 -0.17 11.07
N CYS A 698 -6.11 -1.43 11.36
CA CYS A 698 -6.22 -1.91 12.73
C CYS A 698 -4.92 -1.82 13.53
N THR A 699 -3.78 -1.96 12.85
CA THR A 699 -2.44 -1.78 13.45
C THR A 699 -2.21 -0.37 13.99
N LYS A 700 -2.91 0.64 13.44
CA LYS A 700 -2.83 2.04 13.89
C LYS A 700 -3.96 2.41 14.84
N THR A 701 -5.19 2.03 14.49
CA THR A 701 -6.39 2.63 15.08
C THR A 701 -6.93 1.88 16.30
N VAL A 702 -6.81 0.55 16.30
CA VAL A 702 -7.27 -0.33 17.40
C VAL A 702 -6.14 -1.27 17.76
N LYS A 703 -5.00 -0.74 18.18
CA LYS A 703 -3.81 -1.55 18.43
C LYS A 703 -4.08 -2.55 19.55
N LEU A 704 -4.06 -3.84 19.22
CA LEU A 704 -4.09 -4.90 20.22
C LEU A 704 -2.78 -4.82 21.04
N GLN A 705 -2.89 -4.50 22.33
CA GLN A 705 -1.74 -4.43 23.23
C GLN A 705 -1.53 -5.79 23.90
N THR A 706 -0.33 -6.35 23.81
CA THR A 706 0.01 -7.62 24.45
C THR A 706 0.95 -7.38 25.61
N LYS A 707 0.58 -7.87 26.80
CA LYS A 707 1.42 -7.86 27.99
C LYS A 707 1.20 -9.13 28.79
N CYS A 708 2.29 -9.81 29.11
CA CYS A 708 2.28 -10.86 30.13
C CYS A 708 2.68 -10.21 31.46
N GLN A 709 2.03 -10.56 32.58
CA GLN A 709 2.61 -10.16 33.88
C GLN A 709 3.85 -11.00 34.13
N SER A 710 4.85 -10.42 34.77
CA SER A 710 6.17 -11.03 34.99
C SER A 710 6.11 -12.43 35.58
N PHE A 711 5.16 -12.70 36.49
CA PHE A 711 5.00 -14.04 37.06
C PHE A 711 4.56 -15.10 36.03
N TRP A 712 3.78 -14.75 35.00
CA TRP A 712 3.38 -15.68 33.93
C TRP A 712 4.53 -16.02 32.99
N GLU A 713 5.40 -15.04 32.72
CA GLU A 713 6.62 -15.27 31.94
C GLU A 713 7.55 -16.24 32.67
N THR A 714 7.68 -16.04 33.98
CA THR A 714 8.64 -16.78 34.83
C THR A 714 8.15 -18.19 35.19
N ILE A 715 6.87 -18.34 35.55
CA ILE A 715 6.31 -19.60 36.08
C ILE A 715 5.70 -20.46 34.98
N HIS A 716 5.04 -19.84 33.99
CA HIS A 716 4.26 -20.56 32.97
C HIS A 716 4.85 -20.47 31.56
N GLY A 717 6.02 -19.83 31.40
CA GLY A 717 6.70 -19.70 30.10
C GLY A 717 5.87 -18.92 29.07
N CYS A 718 4.95 -18.08 29.52
CA CYS A 718 4.15 -17.23 28.65
C CYS A 718 5.08 -16.21 27.98
N LYS A 719 5.05 -16.10 26.65
CA LYS A 719 5.81 -15.07 25.93
C LYS A 719 4.82 -14.10 25.29
N PRO A 720 4.91 -12.79 25.56
CA PRO A 720 4.08 -11.82 24.86
C PRO A 720 4.41 -11.90 23.37
N ARG A 721 3.38 -12.05 22.53
CA ARG A 721 3.55 -11.95 21.07
C ARG A 721 3.43 -10.47 20.71
N TYR A 722 4.52 -9.87 20.25
CA TYR A 722 4.48 -8.49 19.78
C TYR A 722 3.80 -8.46 18.41
N LEU A 723 2.69 -7.75 18.32
CA LEU A 723 1.83 -7.74 17.13
C LEU A 723 2.30 -6.73 16.07
N ASN A 724 3.41 -6.02 16.30
CA ASN A 724 4.00 -5.12 15.32
C ASN A 724 4.49 -5.87 14.05
N ASP A 725 4.55 -7.20 14.08
CA ASP A 725 5.00 -8.05 12.97
C ASP A 725 3.85 -8.66 12.14
N LEU A 726 2.59 -8.32 12.42
CA LEU A 726 1.43 -8.83 11.69
C LEU A 726 0.89 -7.80 10.72
N ASN A 727 0.60 -8.23 9.49
CA ASN A 727 -0.16 -7.41 8.57
C ASN A 727 -1.63 -7.36 9.05
N ASP A 728 -2.34 -6.26 8.78
CA ASP A 728 -3.74 -6.07 9.20
C ASP A 728 -4.70 -7.21 8.73
N ASN A 729 -4.26 -8.05 7.80
CA ASN A 729 -5.03 -9.15 7.23
C ASN A 729 -4.74 -10.52 7.87
N ASP A 730 -3.72 -10.61 8.74
CA ASP A 730 -3.25 -11.88 9.29
C ASP A 730 -4.10 -12.32 10.49
N HIS A 731 -4.48 -13.60 10.50
CA HIS A 731 -5.12 -14.21 11.66
C HIS A 731 -4.05 -14.57 12.69
N VAL A 732 -4.23 -14.16 13.95
CA VAL A 732 -3.39 -14.63 15.05
C VAL A 732 -3.87 -16.03 15.45
N THR A 733 -3.13 -17.06 15.08
CA THR A 733 -3.35 -18.44 15.55
C THR A 733 -2.20 -18.88 16.45
N CYS A 734 -2.51 -19.81 17.37
CA CYS A 734 -1.50 -20.59 18.08
C CYS A 734 -1.25 -21.89 17.31
N ASN A 735 0.02 -22.30 17.19
CA ASN A 735 0.36 -23.60 16.59
C ASN A 735 -0.37 -24.75 17.31
N ASP A 736 -0.70 -25.81 16.56
CA ASP A 736 -1.72 -26.88 16.75
C ASP A 736 -1.91 -27.57 18.13
N PHE A 737 -1.22 -27.14 19.20
CA PHE A 737 -1.35 -27.72 20.54
C PHE A 737 -1.34 -26.70 21.69
N LYS A 738 -1.48 -25.39 21.41
CA LYS A 738 -1.46 -24.35 22.46
C LYS A 738 -2.79 -23.60 22.50
N ASN A 739 -3.32 -23.42 23.72
CA ASN A 739 -4.51 -22.60 23.96
C ASN A 739 -4.13 -21.12 23.98
N MET A 740 -4.90 -20.30 23.26
CA MET A 740 -4.79 -18.85 23.32
C MET A 740 -5.70 -18.33 24.42
N PHE A 741 -5.12 -17.50 25.29
CA PHE A 741 -5.82 -16.78 26.35
C PHE A 741 -5.80 -15.30 26.01
N TYR A 742 -6.93 -14.62 26.22
CA TYR A 742 -7.02 -13.17 26.04
C TYR A 742 -7.87 -12.57 27.14
N LYS A 743 -7.75 -11.25 27.34
CA LYS A 743 -8.63 -10.50 28.23
C LYS A 743 -8.72 -9.05 27.80
N GLU A 744 -9.84 -8.43 28.07
CA GLU A 744 -9.99 -6.98 27.91
C GLU A 744 -9.25 -6.23 29.02
N GLN A 745 -8.83 -4.99 28.73
CA GLN A 745 -8.17 -4.15 29.72
C GLN A 745 -9.13 -3.85 30.89
N GLY A 746 -8.71 -4.20 32.11
CA GLY A 746 -9.53 -4.04 33.32
C GLY A 746 -10.33 -5.29 33.72
N ALA A 747 -10.41 -6.32 32.87
CA ALA A 747 -11.02 -7.59 33.23
C ALA A 747 -10.20 -8.33 34.30
N GLU A 748 -10.90 -8.92 35.28
CA GLU A 748 -10.30 -9.69 36.38
C GLU A 748 -9.69 -11.01 35.89
N TYR A 749 -10.31 -11.65 34.88
CA TYR A 749 -9.96 -13.00 34.44
C TYR A 749 -9.61 -13.05 32.94
N PHE A 750 -8.78 -14.02 32.57
CA PHE A 750 -8.52 -14.36 31.17
C PHE A 750 -9.59 -15.33 30.66
N GLU A 751 -9.99 -15.13 29.42
CA GLU A 751 -10.84 -16.06 28.69
C GLU A 751 -9.97 -17.07 27.92
N GLU A 752 -10.31 -18.35 28.04
CA GLU A 752 -9.65 -19.45 27.35
C GLU A 752 -10.40 -19.82 26.07
N GLY A 753 -9.68 -20.39 25.09
CA GLY A 753 -10.29 -21.12 23.98
C GLY A 753 -10.50 -20.31 22.70
N ALA A 754 -9.77 -19.19 22.56
CA ALA A 754 -9.70 -18.49 21.28
C ALA A 754 -8.95 -19.34 20.25
N GLU A 755 -9.59 -19.63 19.12
CA GLU A 755 -8.98 -20.30 17.96
C GLU A 755 -8.21 -19.30 17.10
N SER A 756 -8.77 -18.11 16.90
CA SER A 756 -8.11 -17.02 16.18
C SER A 756 -8.56 -15.65 16.67
N ILE A 757 -7.69 -14.65 16.52
CA ILE A 757 -8.03 -13.23 16.71
C ILE A 757 -7.75 -12.51 15.38
N LYS A 758 -8.73 -11.78 14.85
CA LYS A 758 -8.63 -11.05 13.58
C LYS A 758 -9.29 -9.68 13.68
N CYS A 759 -8.72 -8.69 13.03
CA CYS A 759 -9.39 -7.40 12.93
C CYS A 759 -10.45 -7.39 11.82
N ASP A 760 -11.65 -6.93 12.14
CA ASP A 760 -12.67 -6.55 11.17
C ASP A 760 -12.53 -5.06 10.85
N LYS A 761 -11.85 -4.76 9.74
CA LYS A 761 -11.59 -3.38 9.30
C LYS A 761 -12.85 -2.56 9.05
N MET A 762 -13.96 -3.21 8.68
CA MET A 762 -15.24 -2.54 8.36
C MET A 762 -16.02 -2.16 9.61
N LYS A 763 -15.69 -2.78 10.74
CA LYS A 763 -16.27 -2.48 12.06
C LYS A 763 -15.29 -1.78 13.00
N GLY A 764 -13.99 -1.86 12.71
CA GLY A 764 -12.94 -1.36 13.58
C GLY A 764 -12.81 -2.14 14.89
N VAL A 765 -13.10 -3.44 14.89
CA VAL A 765 -13.09 -4.27 16.12
C VAL A 765 -12.24 -5.52 15.93
N TRP A 766 -11.65 -6.03 17.00
CA TRP A 766 -11.01 -7.35 16.96
C TRP A 766 -12.06 -8.43 17.22
N THR A 767 -12.22 -9.33 16.26
CA THR A 767 -13.07 -10.51 16.41
C THR A 767 -12.25 -11.67 16.95
N VAL A 768 -12.69 -12.26 18.06
CA VAL A 768 -12.14 -13.47 18.62
C VAL A 768 -13.04 -14.64 18.26
N THR A 769 -12.54 -15.58 17.49
CA THR A 769 -13.26 -16.81 17.15
C THR A 769 -12.96 -17.89 18.19
N LYS A 770 -14.00 -18.52 18.73
CA LYS A 770 -13.95 -19.62 19.69
C LYS A 770 -14.77 -20.80 19.20
N LYS A 771 -14.58 -21.97 19.83
CA LYS A 771 -15.50 -23.12 19.72
C LYS A 771 -16.86 -22.77 20.34
N GLY A 772 -17.73 -22.14 19.55
CA GLY A 772 -19.06 -21.74 19.97
C GLY A 772 -19.54 -20.39 19.43
N GLY A 773 -18.67 -19.60 18.79
CA GLY A 773 -19.05 -18.31 18.22
C GLY A 773 -17.89 -17.34 18.04
N ASN A 774 -18.25 -16.08 17.78
CA ASN A 774 -17.31 -14.97 17.65
C ASN A 774 -17.66 -13.91 18.70
N ASP A 775 -16.64 -13.43 19.43
CA ASP A 775 -16.74 -12.28 20.33
C ASP A 775 -16.10 -11.05 19.68
N GLU A 776 -16.65 -9.86 19.88
CA GLU A 776 -16.08 -8.59 19.38
C GLU A 776 -15.44 -7.80 20.52
N LEU A 777 -14.14 -7.54 20.42
CA LEU A 777 -13.38 -6.68 21.34
C LEU A 777 -13.29 -5.27 20.74
N ARG A 778 -13.89 -4.30 21.43
CA ARG A 778 -14.04 -2.92 20.93
C ARG A 778 -13.10 -1.90 21.58
N LYS A 779 -12.35 -2.28 22.64
CA LYS A 779 -11.42 -1.42 23.36
C LYS A 779 -10.19 -2.17 23.84
#